data_AF-K6VBI9-F1
#
_entry.id   AF-K6VBI9-F1
#
_cell.length_a   1.000
_cell.length_b   1.000
_cell.length_c   1.000
_cell.angle_alpha   90.00
_cell.angle_beta   90.00
_cell.angle_gamma   90.00
#
_symmetry.space_group_name_H-M   'P 1'
#
loop_
_entity.id
_entity.type
_entity.pdbx_description
1 polymer ?
#
loop_
_entity_poly.entity_id
_entity_poly.type
_entity_poly.pdbx_seq_one_letter_code
_entity_poly.pdbx_strand_id
1 'polypeptide(L)'
;MTAEWPLTGRDDELRLIRRTLLNGNRGVVLSGPSGVGKSRLAREVLGECRKAGCSVFGVTATSASSSIPLAVFSELLPADVEESRTPGAQLLSQCVAALVDRADGRRIVVAVDDAHLLDSVSAALVHHIVESGILTVLTVRSGEAAPDAVVDLWRSEMTDRHDLRGLDEASVASVLGEVLGAPVDEAAIADLMSRSRGNMMFLRELVSGAIAEGILRDDGGIWRLVGDLHPSDRLAELVESRLTGLARDERDLLEIIAIGEPLDPDEVSLLGDLNVAESLELNGLLKVSRQGSRWTIRISHPVYGDVLRTRVPALRARAIARTLAEAIDTSTSDHKDLLRLATWRFLSGDGDPELFHAAAIAARWRYDFALAEKFARAAIDWGGGPRSVVLAAQLAALQGRTAQANDDLARLAASTEDPLAAAEIELIRLDNIIIYTGAIVDGLAIAESAESSLPASDVRDEISARKVALVLAVSGPGRAVQVATPLLDSTHGSAYVWASMPASYALARNGQIDRAIDVARRGRQAHHHLRTPTDWYPWMHSFYEAEALAHAGRFVEADSLADAQYTAALTDRSVEAQAMFSWHRAKSVLDRGHVDDALRNNQIALSIYRQLGRPQFVDFCLIYHALALALAGRPDEADAAMHAREHLDVDDSYFMGIDSMLTCAWIAVARSAFRDARDELIRAAEVGEQIGDLVGSMSALHSLARIGYAGDAVSPAASLSDRLDGALAHARMRHIRALSERNPTELDAVSAEFEQMGALLLATESAADAAAAWKRGGDLRRKAAADRQVGRLHDRCPLAHTPAIGTAEVRAVLTPAELEAAQLASAGQSNRMIAETLVVSVRTVENRLQHAYTKLGVHGRAELAAALAATPTDAAQTAERASS
;
A
#
# COMPACT_ATOMS: atom_id res chain seq x y z
N MET A 1 -4.73 16.07 19.08
CA MET A 1 -5.78 15.88 18.06
C MET A 1 -6.87 16.92 18.30
N THR A 2 -7.41 17.54 17.25
CA THR A 2 -8.57 18.43 17.37
C THR A 2 -9.73 17.67 18.05
N ALA A 3 -10.51 18.35 18.88
CA ALA A 3 -11.62 17.71 19.61
C ALA A 3 -12.75 17.20 18.69
N GLU A 4 -12.70 17.56 17.39
CA GLU A 4 -13.76 17.30 16.44
C GLU A 4 -13.16 16.79 15.11
N TRP A 5 -13.47 15.53 14.75
CA TRP A 5 -13.07 14.93 13.47
C TRP A 5 -13.90 15.54 12.33
N PRO A 6 -13.33 15.69 11.12
CA PRO A 6 -14.03 16.24 9.95
C PRO A 6 -15.15 15.30 9.49
N LEU A 7 -16.16 15.86 8.81
CA LEU A 7 -17.25 15.10 8.19
C LEU A 7 -16.85 14.74 6.76
N THR A 8 -15.94 13.77 6.62
CA THR A 8 -15.39 13.34 5.34
C THR A 8 -15.97 11.97 4.95
N GLY A 9 -16.18 11.73 3.64
CA GLY A 9 -16.75 10.48 3.13
C GLY A 9 -18.28 10.34 3.25
N ARG A 10 -18.99 11.47 3.40
CA ARG A 10 -20.48 11.53 3.46
C ARG A 10 -21.08 12.52 2.46
N ASP A 11 -20.34 12.86 1.41
CA ASP A 11 -20.73 13.88 0.45
C ASP A 11 -21.99 13.50 -0.33
N ASP A 12 -22.19 12.21 -0.60
CA ASP A 12 -23.38 11.71 -1.29
C ASP A 12 -24.62 11.85 -0.43
N GLU A 13 -24.55 11.41 0.83
CA GLU A 13 -25.65 11.54 1.78
C GLU A 13 -25.95 13.01 2.10
N LEU A 14 -24.92 13.85 2.30
CA LEU A 14 -25.09 15.29 2.45
C LEU A 14 -25.79 15.90 1.24
N ARG A 15 -25.35 15.60 0.01
CA ARG A 15 -25.97 16.10 -1.22
C ARG A 15 -27.42 15.65 -1.35
N LEU A 16 -27.74 14.41 -0.99
CA LEU A 16 -29.09 13.87 -1.04
C LEU A 16 -30.02 14.56 -0.03
N ILE A 17 -29.60 14.63 1.23
CA ILE A 17 -30.38 15.29 2.30
C ILE A 17 -30.57 16.77 1.98
N ARG A 18 -29.54 17.43 1.45
CA ARG A 18 -29.61 18.83 1.01
C ARG A 18 -30.65 19.02 -0.10
N ARG A 19 -30.71 18.11 -1.08
CA ARG A 19 -31.76 18.16 -2.12
C ARG A 19 -33.14 18.00 -1.52
N THR A 20 -33.35 17.08 -0.60
CA THR A 20 -34.66 16.84 0.02
C THR A 20 -35.12 18.01 0.89
N LEU A 21 -34.23 18.57 1.72
CA LEU A 21 -34.58 19.63 2.67
C LEU A 21 -34.56 21.04 2.07
N LEU A 22 -33.54 21.40 1.29
CA LEU A 22 -33.46 22.77 0.73
C LEU A 22 -34.32 22.94 -0.52
N ASN A 23 -34.38 21.91 -1.39
CA ASN A 23 -35.10 21.99 -2.67
C ASN A 23 -36.45 21.25 -2.68
N GLY A 24 -36.72 20.42 -1.67
CA GLY A 24 -37.99 19.72 -1.50
C GLY A 24 -38.86 20.30 -0.38
N ASN A 25 -40.01 19.67 -0.14
CA ASN A 25 -40.98 20.01 0.93
C ASN A 25 -41.19 18.84 1.92
N ARG A 26 -40.27 17.86 1.97
CA ARG A 26 -40.40 16.66 2.81
C ARG A 26 -39.33 16.63 3.90
N GLY A 27 -39.69 16.07 5.06
CA GLY A 27 -38.72 15.77 6.11
C GLY A 27 -37.85 14.57 5.76
N VAL A 28 -36.81 14.33 6.57
CA VAL A 28 -35.84 13.25 6.39
C VAL A 28 -35.74 12.43 7.68
N VAL A 29 -35.71 11.11 7.55
CA VAL A 29 -35.43 10.18 8.64
C VAL A 29 -34.10 9.49 8.38
N LEU A 30 -33.10 9.78 9.20
CA LEU A 30 -31.79 9.12 9.20
C LEU A 30 -31.85 7.90 10.11
N SER A 31 -31.91 6.71 9.52
CA SER A 31 -31.85 5.43 10.23
C SER A 31 -30.46 4.83 10.11
N GLY A 32 -29.97 4.12 11.13
CA GLY A 32 -28.67 3.47 11.07
C GLY A 32 -28.19 2.93 12.42
N PRO A 33 -27.15 2.09 12.45
CA PRO A 33 -26.56 1.57 13.68
C PRO A 33 -26.10 2.67 14.65
N SER A 34 -25.94 2.33 15.94
CA SER A 34 -25.35 3.24 16.91
C SER A 34 -23.92 3.64 16.50
N GLY A 35 -23.54 4.89 16.71
CA GLY A 35 -22.17 5.38 16.43
C GLY A 35 -21.82 5.66 14.96
N VAL A 36 -22.71 5.37 14.00
CA VAL A 36 -22.43 5.53 12.55
C VAL A 36 -22.30 7.00 12.07
N GLY A 37 -22.74 7.96 12.89
CA GLY A 37 -22.64 9.40 12.58
C GLY A 37 -23.95 10.14 12.27
N LYS A 38 -25.13 9.53 12.51
CA LYS A 38 -26.46 10.15 12.26
C LYS A 38 -26.59 11.58 12.82
N SER A 39 -26.32 11.75 14.12
CA SER A 39 -26.45 13.03 14.81
C SER A 39 -25.48 14.09 14.30
N ARG A 40 -24.27 13.68 13.87
CA ARG A 40 -23.28 14.57 13.26
C ARG A 40 -23.74 15.03 11.88
N LEU A 41 -24.23 14.11 11.04
CA LEU A 41 -24.77 14.42 9.72
C LEU A 41 -25.97 15.37 9.83
N ALA A 42 -26.90 15.09 10.76
CA ALA A 42 -28.01 15.98 11.05
C ALA A 42 -27.53 17.38 11.45
N ARG A 43 -26.55 17.48 12.36
CA ARG A 43 -26.00 18.77 12.81
C ARG A 43 -25.37 19.58 11.68
N GLU A 44 -24.65 18.94 10.75
CA GLU A 44 -24.04 19.62 9.60
C GLU A 44 -25.11 20.23 8.70
N VAL A 45 -26.11 19.43 8.33
CA VAL A 45 -27.26 19.85 7.51
C VAL A 45 -28.01 21.01 8.16
N LEU A 46 -28.21 20.97 9.47
CA LEU A 46 -28.83 22.06 10.23
C LEU A 46 -27.96 23.32 10.24
N GLY A 47 -26.63 23.17 10.30
CA GLY A 47 -25.68 24.26 10.15
C GLY A 47 -25.80 24.95 8.79
N GLU A 48 -25.91 24.17 7.71
CA GLU A 48 -26.18 24.70 6.36
C GLU A 48 -27.53 25.43 6.27
N CYS A 49 -28.59 24.87 6.87
CA CYS A 49 -29.91 25.50 6.90
C CYS A 49 -29.88 26.85 7.60
N ARG A 50 -29.15 26.98 8.72
CA ARG A 50 -28.95 28.27 9.41
C ARG A 50 -28.22 29.27 8.51
N LYS A 51 -27.16 28.84 7.81
CA LYS A 51 -26.43 29.68 6.84
C LYS A 51 -27.31 30.12 5.67
N ALA A 52 -28.28 29.29 5.28
CA ALA A 52 -29.28 29.60 4.26
C ALA A 52 -30.46 30.47 4.77
N GLY A 53 -30.44 30.91 6.03
CA GLY A 53 -31.44 31.80 6.62
C GLY A 53 -32.67 31.12 7.24
N CYS A 54 -32.65 29.79 7.42
CA CYS A 54 -33.74 29.05 8.07
C CYS A 54 -33.71 29.25 9.61
N SER A 55 -34.89 29.22 10.24
CA SER A 55 -35.01 29.10 11.70
C SER A 55 -34.95 27.62 12.08
N VAL A 56 -33.93 27.24 12.84
CA VAL A 56 -33.63 25.83 13.16
C VAL A 56 -33.83 25.55 14.64
N PHE A 57 -34.68 24.58 14.95
CA PHE A 57 -34.96 24.08 16.29
C PHE A 57 -34.48 22.63 16.41
N GLY A 58 -33.71 22.29 17.46
CA GLY A 58 -33.16 20.95 17.63
C GLY A 58 -33.42 20.43 19.04
N VAL A 59 -33.86 19.17 19.15
CA VAL A 59 -34.07 18.46 20.42
C VAL A 59 -33.44 17.07 20.36
N THR A 60 -33.09 16.52 21.52
CA THR A 60 -32.50 15.19 21.64
C THR A 60 -33.31 14.36 22.64
N ALA A 61 -33.91 13.28 22.15
CA ALA A 61 -34.65 12.35 23.00
C ALA A 61 -33.69 11.43 23.77
N THR A 62 -34.01 11.19 25.04
CA THR A 62 -33.25 10.32 25.93
C THR A 62 -34.20 9.36 26.65
N SER A 63 -33.68 8.23 27.14
CA SER A 63 -34.49 7.29 27.93
C SER A 63 -35.01 7.91 29.23
N ALA A 64 -34.36 8.96 29.75
CA ALA A 64 -34.86 9.70 30.91
C ALA A 64 -36.08 10.56 30.55
N SER A 65 -36.03 11.24 29.38
CA SER A 65 -37.11 12.12 28.93
C SER A 65 -38.35 11.38 28.44
N SER A 66 -38.24 10.11 28.05
CA SER A 66 -39.39 9.30 27.60
C SER A 66 -40.42 9.04 28.70
N SER A 67 -40.03 9.20 29.97
CA SER A 67 -40.90 8.98 31.13
C SER A 67 -41.82 10.16 31.47
N ILE A 68 -41.53 11.35 30.91
CA ILE A 68 -42.26 12.59 31.20
C ILE A 68 -42.84 13.12 29.87
N PRO A 69 -44.18 13.16 29.70
CA PRO A 69 -44.79 13.64 28.46
C PRO A 69 -44.28 15.03 28.06
N LEU A 70 -43.90 15.19 26.78
CA LEU A 70 -43.40 16.45 26.20
C LEU A 70 -42.10 17.01 26.81
N ALA A 71 -41.42 16.30 27.71
CA ALA A 71 -40.21 16.81 28.36
C ALA A 71 -39.09 17.17 27.38
N VAL A 72 -39.00 16.45 26.25
CA VAL A 72 -38.00 16.70 25.20
C VAL A 72 -38.21 18.05 24.49
N PHE A 73 -39.42 18.58 24.52
CA PHE A 73 -39.81 19.83 23.88
C PHE A 73 -39.94 21.01 24.86
N SER A 74 -39.61 20.83 26.15
CA SER A 74 -39.82 21.84 27.21
C SER A 74 -39.26 23.23 26.86
N GLU A 75 -38.08 23.32 26.25
CA GLU A 75 -37.47 24.59 25.80
C GLU A 75 -38.18 25.23 24.59
N LEU A 76 -38.91 24.42 23.82
CA LEU A 76 -39.65 24.85 22.62
C LEU A 76 -41.11 25.21 22.94
N LEU A 77 -41.63 24.79 24.09
CA LEU A 77 -42.99 25.08 24.52
C LEU A 77 -43.10 26.50 25.12
N PRO A 78 -44.25 27.19 24.93
CA PRO A 78 -44.57 28.40 25.69
C PRO A 78 -44.74 28.09 27.19
N ALA A 79 -44.34 29.02 28.07
CA ALA A 79 -44.41 28.86 29.53
C ALA A 79 -45.83 28.55 30.05
N ASP A 80 -46.86 29.00 29.34
CA ASP A 80 -48.27 28.83 29.73
C ASP A 80 -48.82 27.40 29.48
N VAL A 81 -48.01 26.51 28.89
CA VAL A 81 -48.39 25.14 28.56
C VAL A 81 -48.31 24.20 29.77
N GLU A 82 -47.41 24.46 30.74
CA GLU A 82 -47.25 23.61 31.94
C GLU A 82 -48.47 23.66 32.88
N GLU A 83 -49.29 24.71 32.83
CA GLU A 83 -50.45 24.90 33.72
C GLU A 83 -51.83 24.60 33.09
N SER A 84 -51.89 24.33 31.78
CA SER A 84 -53.16 24.29 31.03
C SER A 84 -53.73 22.87 30.86
N ARG A 85 -54.96 22.64 31.36
CA ARG A 85 -55.78 21.42 31.13
C ARG A 85 -56.38 21.35 29.71
N THR A 86 -55.61 21.69 28.69
CA THR A 86 -56.08 21.81 27.30
C THR A 86 -56.24 20.43 26.65
N PRO A 87 -57.32 20.15 25.88
CA PRO A 87 -57.45 18.92 25.10
C PRO A 87 -56.26 18.70 24.16
N GLY A 88 -55.79 17.45 24.03
CA GLY A 88 -54.51 17.11 23.38
C GLY A 88 -54.32 17.67 21.97
N ALA A 89 -55.36 17.74 21.13
CA ALA A 89 -55.23 18.30 19.78
C ALA A 89 -54.98 19.82 19.76
N GLN A 90 -55.60 20.57 20.68
CA GLN A 90 -55.37 22.02 20.79
C GLN A 90 -53.96 22.32 21.29
N LEU A 91 -53.42 21.46 22.16
CA LEU A 91 -52.04 21.54 22.63
C LEU A 91 -51.04 21.40 21.46
N LEU A 92 -51.22 20.40 20.59
CA LEU A 92 -50.33 20.21 19.43
C LEU A 92 -50.34 21.41 18.47
N SER A 93 -51.52 21.96 18.17
CA SER A 93 -51.63 23.14 17.31
C SER A 93 -51.03 24.41 17.94
N GLN A 94 -51.14 24.58 19.27
CA GLN A 94 -50.47 25.67 19.99
C GLN A 94 -48.93 25.56 19.91
N CYS A 95 -48.40 24.34 19.99
CA CYS A 95 -46.96 24.11 19.85
C CYS A 95 -46.45 24.50 18.45
N VAL A 96 -47.17 24.12 17.39
CA VAL A 96 -46.84 24.50 16.01
C VAL A 96 -46.93 26.02 15.83
N ALA A 97 -47.98 26.66 16.36
CA ALA A 97 -48.13 28.11 16.30
C ALA A 97 -46.97 28.85 17.00
N ALA A 98 -46.49 28.34 18.14
CA ALA A 98 -45.33 28.90 18.84
C ALA A 98 -44.03 28.78 18.03
N LEU A 99 -43.82 27.68 17.30
CA LEU A 99 -42.67 27.53 16.40
C LEU A 99 -42.74 28.53 15.24
N VAL A 100 -43.93 28.75 14.68
CA VAL A 100 -44.18 29.71 13.60
C VAL A 100 -43.91 31.15 14.05
N ASP A 101 -44.39 31.52 15.24
CA ASP A 101 -44.17 32.84 15.82
C ASP A 101 -42.67 33.10 16.08
N ARG A 102 -41.96 32.13 16.68
CA ARG A 102 -40.51 32.21 16.92
C ARG A 102 -39.66 32.26 15.64
N ALA A 103 -40.19 31.79 14.51
CA ALA A 103 -39.47 31.79 13.24
C ALA A 103 -39.40 33.17 12.57
N ASP A 104 -40.30 34.09 12.92
CA ASP A 104 -40.38 35.46 12.37
C ASP A 104 -40.37 35.48 10.83
N GLY A 105 -41.26 34.68 10.23
CA GLY A 105 -41.41 34.57 8.77
C GLY A 105 -40.31 33.78 8.05
N ARG A 106 -39.30 33.25 8.76
CA ARG A 106 -38.25 32.39 8.18
C ARG A 106 -38.74 30.95 8.02
N ARG A 107 -38.16 30.22 7.05
CA ARG A 107 -38.43 28.78 6.85
C ARG A 107 -38.00 27.99 8.08
N ILE A 108 -38.87 27.11 8.58
CA ILE A 108 -38.65 26.35 9.82
C ILE A 108 -38.06 24.98 9.52
N VAL A 109 -37.04 24.57 10.27
CA VAL A 109 -36.51 23.21 10.28
C VAL A 109 -36.45 22.71 11.72
N VAL A 110 -37.10 21.58 12.00
CA VAL A 110 -37.06 20.91 13.30
C VAL A 110 -36.17 19.68 13.21
N ALA A 111 -35.29 19.46 14.17
CA ALA A 111 -34.48 18.26 14.26
C ALA A 111 -34.75 17.53 15.56
N VAL A 112 -34.97 16.22 15.47
CA VAL A 112 -35.17 15.36 16.63
C VAL A 112 -34.18 14.21 16.56
N ASP A 113 -33.21 14.24 17.46
CA ASP A 113 -32.19 13.21 17.60
C ASP A 113 -32.69 12.07 18.50
N ASP A 114 -32.39 10.83 18.11
CA ASP A 114 -32.80 9.59 18.77
C ASP A 114 -34.33 9.44 18.96
N ALA A 115 -35.11 9.74 17.91
CA ALA A 115 -36.59 9.78 17.91
C ALA A 115 -37.32 8.48 18.32
N HIS A 116 -36.60 7.35 18.37
CA HIS A 116 -37.11 6.08 18.93
C HIS A 116 -37.31 6.14 20.46
N LEU A 117 -36.68 7.11 21.14
CA LEU A 117 -36.83 7.34 22.58
C LEU A 117 -37.91 8.38 22.91
N LEU A 118 -38.72 8.81 21.95
CA LEU A 118 -39.82 9.74 22.22
C LEU A 118 -40.95 9.06 22.99
N ASP A 119 -41.57 9.79 23.92
CA ASP A 119 -42.85 9.38 24.48
C ASP A 119 -43.98 9.52 23.44
N SER A 120 -45.11 8.86 23.70
CA SER A 120 -46.24 8.82 22.77
C SER A 120 -46.80 10.21 22.41
N VAL A 121 -46.78 11.18 23.33
CA VAL A 121 -47.30 12.54 23.11
C VAL A 121 -46.29 13.36 22.30
N SER A 122 -45.00 13.27 22.62
CA SER A 122 -43.93 13.89 21.84
C SER A 122 -43.86 13.33 20.40
N ALA A 123 -44.07 12.03 20.22
CA ALA A 123 -44.13 11.41 18.90
C ALA A 123 -45.33 11.92 18.07
N ALA A 124 -46.50 12.07 18.71
CA ALA A 124 -47.67 12.67 18.06
C ALA A 124 -47.45 14.14 17.68
N LEU A 125 -46.71 14.91 18.49
CA LEU A 125 -46.31 16.28 18.15
C LEU A 125 -45.39 16.33 16.93
N VAL A 126 -44.38 15.46 16.86
CA VAL A 126 -43.51 15.37 15.68
C VAL A 126 -44.32 15.04 14.43
N HIS A 127 -45.26 14.10 14.52
CA HIS A 127 -46.16 13.79 13.41
C HIS A 127 -46.95 15.02 12.96
N HIS A 128 -47.54 15.77 13.90
CA HIS A 128 -48.31 16.98 13.60
C HIS A 128 -47.45 18.12 13.02
N ILE A 129 -46.19 18.24 13.46
CA ILE A 129 -45.22 19.20 12.90
C ILE A 129 -44.98 18.90 11.41
N VAL A 130 -44.74 17.63 11.05
CA VAL A 130 -44.53 17.23 9.66
C VAL A 130 -45.79 17.44 8.82
N GLU A 131 -46.97 17.08 9.35
CA GLU A 131 -48.27 17.28 8.69
C GLU A 131 -48.56 18.77 8.40
N SER A 132 -48.09 19.66 9.27
CA SER A 132 -48.20 21.12 9.11
C SER A 132 -47.24 21.70 8.04
N GLY A 133 -46.48 20.84 7.34
CA GLY A 133 -45.55 21.24 6.28
C GLY A 133 -44.20 21.76 6.78
N ILE A 134 -43.89 21.57 8.07
CA ILE A 134 -42.59 21.96 8.64
C ILE A 134 -41.56 20.87 8.33
N LEU A 135 -40.42 21.27 7.78
CA LEU A 135 -39.32 20.35 7.49
C LEU A 135 -38.76 19.76 8.77
N THR A 136 -38.67 18.43 8.83
CA THR A 136 -38.21 17.73 10.03
C THR A 136 -37.06 16.77 9.70
N VAL A 137 -36.00 16.78 10.49
CA VAL A 137 -34.87 15.83 10.42
C VAL A 137 -34.91 14.94 11.66
N LEU A 138 -35.21 13.66 11.46
CA LEU A 138 -35.32 12.66 12.52
C LEU A 138 -34.10 11.73 12.47
N THR A 139 -33.56 11.33 13.63
CA THR A 139 -32.60 10.22 13.67
C THR A 139 -33.19 9.04 14.45
N VAL A 140 -32.99 7.83 13.92
CA VAL A 140 -33.52 6.58 14.49
C VAL A 140 -32.41 5.51 14.50
N ARG A 141 -32.34 4.71 15.56
CA ARG A 141 -31.41 3.57 15.63
C ARG A 141 -32.03 2.36 14.95
N SER A 142 -31.28 1.71 14.06
CA SER A 142 -31.74 0.47 13.44
C SER A 142 -31.83 -0.66 14.47
N GLY A 143 -32.91 -1.44 14.40
CA GLY A 143 -33.16 -2.58 15.32
C GLY A 143 -33.95 -2.21 16.58
N GLU A 144 -34.10 -0.93 16.90
CA GLU A 144 -34.94 -0.47 18.01
C GLU A 144 -36.36 -0.17 17.50
N ALA A 145 -37.38 -0.46 18.31
CA ALA A 145 -38.76 -0.10 17.99
C ALA A 145 -38.96 1.42 18.17
N ALA A 146 -39.42 2.10 17.12
CA ALA A 146 -39.81 3.50 17.20
C ALA A 146 -41.33 3.62 17.45
N PRO A 147 -41.82 4.71 18.08
CA PRO A 147 -43.25 4.93 18.26
C PRO A 147 -44.03 4.92 16.93
N ASP A 148 -45.26 4.40 16.93
CA ASP A 148 -46.09 4.27 15.72
C ASP A 148 -46.21 5.58 14.93
N ALA A 149 -46.41 6.71 15.62
CA ALA A 149 -46.50 8.04 15.00
C ALA A 149 -45.22 8.45 14.25
N VAL A 150 -44.05 7.98 14.68
CA VAL A 150 -42.77 8.19 13.97
C VAL A 150 -42.65 7.24 12.79
N VAL A 151 -43.09 5.98 12.95
CA VAL A 151 -43.09 4.97 11.87
C VAL A 151 -44.01 5.36 10.71
N ASP A 152 -45.18 5.93 11.02
CA ASP A 152 -46.18 6.34 10.04
C ASP A 152 -45.68 7.45 9.11
N LEU A 153 -44.72 8.29 9.54
CA LEU A 153 -44.14 9.36 8.74
C LEU A 153 -43.46 8.87 7.47
N TRP A 154 -42.64 7.82 7.56
CA TRP A 154 -42.00 7.25 6.37
C TRP A 154 -42.86 6.20 5.68
N ARG A 155 -43.79 5.56 6.40
CA ARG A 155 -44.74 4.61 5.79
C ARG A 155 -45.75 5.33 4.88
N SER A 156 -46.13 6.56 5.23
CA SER A 156 -47.08 7.39 4.49
C SER A 156 -46.41 8.39 3.53
N GLU A 157 -45.13 8.19 3.22
CA GLU A 157 -44.32 9.06 2.34
C GLU A 157 -44.29 10.55 2.73
N MET A 158 -44.51 10.88 4.02
CA MET A 158 -44.39 12.25 4.54
C MET A 158 -42.92 12.66 4.75
N THR A 159 -42.04 11.67 4.99
CA THR A 159 -40.59 11.85 5.12
C THR A 159 -39.83 10.82 4.30
N ASP A 160 -38.69 11.21 3.75
CA ASP A 160 -37.77 10.30 3.07
C ASP A 160 -36.87 9.60 4.10
N ARG A 161 -36.86 8.26 4.11
CA ARG A 161 -35.99 7.48 5.00
C ARG A 161 -34.68 7.15 4.28
N HIS A 162 -33.56 7.47 4.94
CA HIS A 162 -32.22 7.14 4.50
C HIS A 162 -31.51 6.26 5.55
N ASP A 163 -31.14 5.04 5.16
CA ASP A 163 -30.39 4.13 6.01
C ASP A 163 -28.87 4.34 5.84
N LEU A 164 -28.22 4.87 6.88
CA LEU A 164 -26.78 5.09 6.93
C LEU A 164 -26.04 3.79 7.29
N ARG A 165 -25.07 3.44 6.45
CA ARG A 165 -24.13 2.33 6.67
C ARG A 165 -22.81 2.85 7.23
N GLY A 166 -21.94 1.96 7.73
CA GLY A 166 -20.55 2.32 8.03
C GLY A 166 -19.83 2.90 6.82
N LEU A 167 -18.81 3.72 7.05
CA LEU A 167 -17.96 4.23 5.98
C LEU A 167 -17.29 3.07 5.22
N ASP A 168 -17.08 3.26 3.93
CA ASP A 168 -16.24 2.36 3.15
C ASP A 168 -14.76 2.63 3.41
N GLU A 169 -13.90 1.75 2.91
CA GLU A 169 -12.46 1.79 3.15
C GLU A 169 -11.80 3.06 2.62
N ALA A 170 -12.21 3.53 1.43
CA ALA A 170 -11.72 4.77 0.84
C ALA A 170 -12.09 6.00 1.68
N SER A 171 -13.32 6.04 2.20
CA SER A 171 -13.77 7.10 3.10
C SER A 171 -13.03 7.07 4.43
N VAL A 172 -12.76 5.88 4.98
CA VAL A 172 -11.94 5.72 6.19
C VAL A 172 -10.52 6.23 5.94
N ALA A 173 -9.88 5.85 4.83
CA ALA A 173 -8.55 6.32 4.46
C ALA A 173 -8.50 7.86 4.36
N SER A 174 -9.51 8.47 3.73
CA SER A 174 -9.62 9.92 3.59
C SER A 174 -9.79 10.62 4.94
N VAL A 175 -10.71 10.15 5.79
CA VAL A 175 -10.93 10.68 7.14
C VAL A 175 -9.64 10.59 7.97
N LEU A 176 -8.96 9.45 7.95
CA LEU A 176 -7.73 9.26 8.73
C LEU A 176 -6.58 10.13 8.21
N GLY A 177 -6.42 10.25 6.89
CA GLY A 177 -5.41 11.11 6.30
C GLY A 177 -5.57 12.58 6.70
N GLU A 178 -6.82 13.06 6.77
CA GLU A 178 -7.12 14.42 7.20
C GLU A 178 -6.91 14.61 8.72
N VAL A 179 -7.34 13.65 9.54
CA VAL A 179 -7.22 13.71 11.00
C VAL A 179 -5.78 13.62 11.47
N LEU A 180 -4.97 12.80 10.81
CA LEU A 180 -3.58 12.51 11.18
C LEU A 180 -2.58 13.42 10.46
N GLY A 181 -3.03 14.18 9.45
CA GLY A 181 -2.21 15.12 8.69
C GLY A 181 -1.23 14.48 7.71
N ALA A 182 -1.28 13.16 7.56
CA ALA A 182 -0.44 12.38 6.64
C ALA A 182 -1.17 11.08 6.23
N PRO A 183 -0.86 10.50 5.07
CA PRO A 183 -1.46 9.24 4.62
C PRO A 183 -1.32 8.12 5.65
N VAL A 184 -2.32 7.25 5.74
CA VAL A 184 -2.26 6.01 6.53
C VAL A 184 -1.98 4.85 5.60
N ASP A 185 -1.13 3.94 6.04
CA ASP A 185 -0.82 2.72 5.31
C ASP A 185 -2.07 1.84 5.07
N GLU A 186 -2.16 1.21 3.89
CA GLU A 186 -3.33 0.43 3.49
C GLU A 186 -3.59 -0.77 4.42
N ALA A 187 -2.55 -1.41 4.95
CA ALA A 187 -2.73 -2.51 5.90
C ALA A 187 -3.31 -2.01 7.24
N ALA A 188 -2.88 -0.83 7.69
CA ALA A 188 -3.45 -0.20 8.88
C ALA A 188 -4.92 0.20 8.68
N ILE A 189 -5.27 0.71 7.49
CA ILE A 189 -6.65 1.01 7.11
C ILE A 189 -7.48 -0.29 7.09
N ALA A 190 -6.99 -1.35 6.45
CA ALA A 190 -7.67 -2.64 6.39
C ALA A 190 -7.92 -3.23 7.78
N ASP A 191 -6.95 -3.15 8.70
CA ASP A 191 -7.11 -3.64 10.07
C ASP A 191 -8.11 -2.79 10.88
N LEU A 192 -8.01 -1.46 10.80
CA LEU A 192 -9.00 -0.56 11.42
C LEU A 192 -10.40 -0.79 10.85
N MET A 193 -10.51 -1.02 9.54
CA MET A 193 -11.76 -1.30 8.85
C MET A 193 -12.34 -2.67 9.27
N SER A 194 -11.50 -3.70 9.39
CA SER A 194 -11.92 -5.03 9.81
C SER A 194 -12.56 -5.04 11.20
N ARG A 195 -12.03 -4.22 12.12
CA ARG A 195 -12.51 -4.11 13.51
C ARG A 195 -13.67 -3.14 13.65
N SER A 196 -13.58 -1.96 13.06
CA SER A 196 -14.60 -0.91 13.18
C SER A 196 -15.80 -1.12 12.24
N ARG A 197 -15.63 -1.85 11.13
CA ARG A 197 -16.59 -1.96 10.02
C ARG A 197 -17.12 -0.61 9.54
N GLY A 198 -16.25 0.41 9.53
CA GLY A 198 -16.59 1.77 9.14
C GLY A 198 -17.49 2.51 10.14
N ASN A 199 -17.70 1.96 11.34
CA ASN A 199 -18.43 2.64 12.40
C ASN A 199 -17.54 3.74 13.00
N MET A 200 -17.91 5.00 12.78
CA MET A 200 -17.11 6.16 13.18
C MET A 200 -16.82 6.23 14.68
N MET A 201 -17.75 5.81 15.53
CA MET A 201 -17.53 5.78 16.97
C MET A 201 -16.41 4.80 17.33
N PHE A 202 -16.47 3.57 16.80
CA PHE A 202 -15.44 2.57 17.07
C PHE A 202 -14.10 2.93 16.42
N LEU A 203 -14.12 3.42 15.18
CA LEU A 203 -12.91 3.88 14.49
C LEU A 203 -12.18 4.95 15.30
N ARG A 204 -12.90 5.95 15.80
CA ARG A 204 -12.32 7.04 16.58
C ARG A 204 -11.67 6.55 17.87
N GLU A 205 -12.34 5.68 18.62
CA GLU A 205 -11.80 5.16 19.88
C GLU A 205 -10.64 4.19 19.66
N LEU A 206 -10.68 3.37 18.59
CA LEU A 206 -9.56 2.49 18.20
C LEU A 206 -8.32 3.30 17.81
N VAL A 207 -8.48 4.32 16.97
CA VAL A 207 -7.37 5.20 16.55
C VAL A 207 -6.81 5.99 17.73
N SER A 208 -7.70 6.55 18.56
CA SER A 208 -7.27 7.33 19.73
C SER A 208 -6.53 6.46 20.75
N GLY A 209 -7.01 5.23 20.99
CA GLY A 209 -6.34 4.25 21.83
C GLY A 209 -4.99 3.82 21.26
N ALA A 210 -4.94 3.47 19.98
CA ALA A 210 -3.71 3.04 19.31
C ALA A 210 -2.62 4.13 19.32
N ILE A 211 -2.99 5.40 19.16
CA ILE A 211 -2.04 6.52 19.26
C ILE A 211 -1.55 6.69 20.70
N ALA A 212 -2.45 6.63 21.69
CA ALA A 212 -2.09 6.77 23.10
C ALA A 212 -1.13 5.66 23.58
N GLU A 213 -1.30 4.46 23.04
CA GLU A 213 -0.45 3.28 23.32
C GLU A 213 0.80 3.20 22.43
N GLY A 214 0.96 4.12 21.46
CA GLY A 214 2.08 4.13 20.52
C GLY A 214 2.05 3.00 19.48
N ILE A 215 0.91 2.31 19.35
CA ILE A 215 0.66 1.25 18.38
C ILE A 215 0.44 1.83 16.97
N LEU A 216 -0.25 2.97 16.87
CA LEU A 216 -0.39 3.74 15.63
C LEU A 216 0.55 4.95 15.69
N ARG A 217 1.56 4.98 14.82
CA ARG A 217 2.58 6.04 14.82
C ARG A 217 2.97 6.48 13.40
N ASP A 218 3.46 7.71 13.30
CA ASP A 218 4.06 8.25 12.07
C ASP A 218 5.45 7.65 11.86
N ASP A 219 5.66 6.99 10.71
CA ASP A 219 6.94 6.48 10.25
C ASP A 219 7.26 7.04 8.86
N GLY A 220 8.02 8.13 8.82
CA GLY A 220 8.48 8.73 7.56
C GLY A 220 7.38 9.43 6.75
N GLY A 221 6.36 9.99 7.41
CA GLY A 221 5.25 10.70 6.76
C GLY A 221 4.10 9.79 6.34
N ILE A 222 4.07 8.55 6.85
CA ILE A 222 2.96 7.60 6.70
C ILE A 222 2.65 7.01 8.08
N TRP A 223 1.37 7.03 8.47
CA TRP A 223 0.92 6.43 9.73
C TRP A 223 0.72 4.92 9.60
N ARG A 224 1.24 4.16 10.58
CA ARG A 224 1.24 2.69 10.54
C ARG A 224 0.97 2.05 11.90
N LEU A 225 0.38 0.84 11.85
CA LEU A 225 0.25 -0.03 13.01
C LEU A 225 1.54 -0.84 13.21
N VAL A 226 2.14 -0.73 14.39
CA VAL A 226 3.37 -1.46 14.77
C VAL A 226 3.11 -2.54 15.83
N GLY A 227 1.85 -2.86 16.08
CA GLY A 227 1.40 -3.91 16.99
C GLY A 227 -0.10 -4.16 16.85
N ASP A 228 -0.61 -5.12 17.62
CA ASP A 228 -2.02 -5.48 17.61
C ASP A 228 -2.89 -4.37 18.22
N LEU A 229 -3.98 -4.04 17.54
CA LEU A 229 -5.00 -3.17 18.11
C LEU A 229 -5.66 -3.84 19.32
N HIS A 230 -5.74 -3.11 20.42
CA HIS A 230 -6.47 -3.51 21.62
C HIS A 230 -7.65 -2.56 21.87
N PRO A 231 -8.76 -3.05 22.45
CA PRO A 231 -9.83 -2.17 22.85
C PRO A 231 -9.40 -1.30 24.02
N SER A 232 -9.47 0.02 23.85
CA SER A 232 -9.20 0.97 24.93
C SER A 232 -10.24 0.86 26.05
N ASP A 233 -9.94 1.35 27.25
CA ASP A 233 -10.89 1.35 28.37
C ASP A 233 -12.21 2.05 28.03
N ARG A 234 -12.14 3.16 27.28
CA ARG A 234 -13.33 3.87 26.78
C ARG A 234 -14.15 3.02 25.82
N LEU A 235 -13.50 2.29 24.92
CA LEU A 235 -14.19 1.39 24.02
C LEU A 235 -14.86 0.24 24.79
N ALA A 236 -14.17 -0.29 25.81
CA ALA A 236 -14.73 -1.30 26.69
C ALA A 236 -15.96 -0.80 27.46
N GLU A 237 -15.93 0.42 28.01
CA GLU A 237 -17.09 1.04 28.68
C GLU A 237 -18.29 1.21 27.74
N LEU A 238 -18.05 1.66 26.50
CA LEU A 238 -19.10 1.80 25.48
C LEU A 238 -19.76 0.46 25.14
N VAL A 239 -18.97 -0.61 25.06
CA VAL A 239 -19.49 -1.96 24.79
C VAL A 239 -20.22 -2.52 26.00
N GLU A 240 -19.68 -2.41 27.21
CA GLU A 240 -20.34 -2.88 28.45
C GLU A 240 -21.69 -2.18 28.67
N SER A 241 -21.79 -0.88 28.33
CA SER A 241 -23.09 -0.18 28.35
C SER A 241 -24.12 -0.80 27.40
N ARG A 242 -23.70 -1.33 26.25
CA ARG A 242 -24.61 -2.04 25.32
C ARG A 242 -24.95 -3.45 25.79
N LEU A 243 -24.06 -4.11 26.53
CA LEU A 243 -24.28 -5.43 27.11
C LEU A 243 -25.02 -5.40 28.46
N THR A 244 -25.39 -4.20 28.93
CA THR A 244 -26.14 -4.02 30.18
C THR A 244 -27.56 -4.56 30.03
N GLY A 245 -28.01 -5.37 31.00
CA GLY A 245 -29.36 -5.95 31.03
C GLY A 245 -29.47 -7.38 30.49
N LEU A 246 -28.38 -7.96 29.99
CA LEU A 246 -28.34 -9.37 29.61
C LEU A 246 -28.49 -10.29 30.81
N ALA A 247 -29.21 -11.39 30.62
CA ALA A 247 -29.29 -12.47 31.59
C ALA A 247 -27.92 -13.16 31.74
N ARG A 248 -27.74 -13.91 32.84
CA ARG A 248 -26.44 -14.52 33.15
C ARG A 248 -26.05 -15.59 32.13
N ASP A 249 -27.01 -16.39 31.71
CA ASP A 249 -26.89 -17.39 30.63
C ASP A 249 -26.58 -16.75 29.27
N GLU A 250 -27.22 -15.64 28.93
CA GLU A 250 -26.90 -14.84 27.73
C GLU A 250 -25.45 -14.32 27.76
N ARG A 251 -25.00 -13.79 28.90
CA ARG A 251 -23.61 -13.33 29.06
C ARG A 251 -22.61 -14.49 29.03
N ASP A 252 -22.93 -15.61 29.68
CA ASP A 252 -22.10 -16.81 29.70
C ASP A 252 -21.90 -17.36 28.27
N LEU A 253 -22.97 -17.42 27.45
CA LEU A 253 -22.88 -17.87 26.06
C LEU A 253 -22.12 -16.87 25.17
N LEU A 254 -22.30 -15.56 25.35
CA LEU A 254 -21.50 -14.56 24.63
C LEU A 254 -20.01 -14.67 24.91
N GLU A 255 -19.61 -14.95 26.16
CA GLU A 255 -18.21 -15.15 26.51
C GLU A 255 -17.63 -16.43 25.88
N ILE A 256 -18.40 -17.52 25.83
CA ILE A 256 -18.03 -18.74 25.12
C ILE A 256 -17.82 -18.45 23.62
N ILE A 257 -18.79 -17.78 22.98
CA ILE A 257 -18.69 -17.45 21.56
C ILE A 257 -17.56 -16.45 21.31
N ALA A 258 -17.30 -15.49 22.20
CA ALA A 258 -16.18 -14.57 22.07
C ALA A 258 -14.84 -15.32 22.00
N ILE A 259 -14.63 -16.32 22.86
CA ILE A 259 -13.39 -17.10 22.89
C ILE A 259 -13.35 -18.16 21.77
N GLY A 260 -14.51 -18.68 21.36
CA GLY A 260 -14.62 -19.80 20.43
C GLY A 260 -14.90 -19.46 18.97
N GLU A 261 -15.34 -18.24 18.65
CA GLU A 261 -15.87 -17.94 17.31
C GLU A 261 -14.86 -18.13 16.16
N PRO A 262 -15.33 -18.57 14.97
CA PRO A 262 -16.69 -19.00 14.67
C PRO A 262 -17.00 -20.36 15.29
N LEU A 263 -18.22 -20.53 15.80
CA LEU A 263 -18.76 -21.82 16.25
C LEU A 263 -19.86 -22.29 15.30
N ASP A 264 -20.04 -23.60 15.11
CA ASP A 264 -21.22 -24.14 14.43
C ASP A 264 -22.40 -24.37 15.41
N PRO A 265 -23.64 -24.55 14.92
CA PRO A 265 -24.79 -24.77 15.80
C PRO A 265 -24.69 -26.02 16.69
N ASP A 266 -23.97 -27.06 16.26
CA ASP A 266 -23.81 -28.29 17.03
C ASP A 266 -22.82 -28.06 18.19
N GLU A 267 -21.71 -27.36 17.94
CA GLU A 267 -20.76 -26.86 18.94
C GLU A 267 -21.46 -25.96 19.96
N VAL A 268 -22.31 -25.00 19.53
CA VAL A 268 -23.08 -24.14 20.43
C VAL A 268 -24.09 -24.95 21.25
N SER A 269 -24.75 -25.94 20.66
CA SER A 269 -25.68 -26.82 21.39
C SER A 269 -25.01 -27.69 22.44
N LEU A 270 -23.72 -28.02 22.27
CA LEU A 270 -22.94 -28.77 23.26
C LEU A 270 -22.47 -27.89 24.42
N LEU A 271 -22.19 -26.61 24.15
CA LEU A 271 -21.57 -25.67 25.10
C LEU A 271 -22.58 -24.76 25.80
N GLY A 272 -23.79 -24.60 25.24
CA GLY A 272 -24.84 -23.72 25.73
C GLY A 272 -26.23 -24.10 25.18
N ASP A 273 -27.16 -23.16 25.25
CA ASP A 273 -28.55 -23.34 24.80
C ASP A 273 -28.81 -22.58 23.49
N LEU A 274 -29.27 -23.28 22.46
CA LEU A 274 -29.60 -22.68 21.15
C LEU A 274 -30.72 -21.64 21.25
N ASN A 275 -31.65 -21.74 22.21
CA ASN A 275 -32.69 -20.72 22.41
C ASN A 275 -32.09 -19.40 22.93
N VAL A 276 -31.03 -19.50 23.75
CA VAL A 276 -30.29 -18.32 24.22
C VAL A 276 -29.50 -17.71 23.06
N ALA A 277 -28.93 -18.52 22.17
CA ALA A 277 -28.28 -18.05 20.94
C ALA A 277 -29.26 -17.29 20.03
N GLU A 278 -30.50 -17.80 19.88
CA GLU A 278 -31.57 -17.15 19.12
C GLU A 278 -31.96 -15.80 19.74
N SER A 279 -32.12 -15.72 21.07
CA SER A 279 -32.37 -14.45 21.78
C SER A 279 -31.26 -13.43 21.50
N LEU A 280 -30.00 -13.85 21.59
CA LEU A 280 -28.84 -13.00 21.33
C LEU A 280 -28.73 -12.56 19.86
N GLU A 281 -29.16 -13.40 18.91
CA GLU A 281 -29.27 -13.02 17.49
C GLU A 281 -30.37 -11.97 17.26
N LEU A 282 -31.55 -12.15 17.85
CA LEU A 282 -32.65 -11.18 17.78
C LEU A 282 -32.26 -9.83 18.37
N ASN A 283 -31.45 -9.83 19.44
CA ASN A 283 -30.89 -8.62 20.05
C ASN A 283 -29.69 -8.03 19.28
N GLY A 284 -29.29 -8.65 18.17
CA GLY A 284 -28.21 -8.19 17.30
C GLY A 284 -26.82 -8.30 17.92
N LEU A 285 -26.62 -9.20 18.89
CA LEU A 285 -25.33 -9.47 19.54
C LEU A 285 -24.61 -10.67 18.91
N LEU A 286 -25.38 -11.61 18.34
CA LEU A 286 -24.86 -12.67 17.48
C LEU A 286 -25.29 -12.46 16.04
N LYS A 287 -24.56 -13.11 15.13
CA LYS A 287 -24.90 -13.21 13.72
C LYS A 287 -24.71 -14.65 13.27
N VAL A 288 -25.78 -15.27 12.80
CA VAL A 288 -25.73 -16.58 12.16
C VAL A 288 -25.56 -16.38 10.66
N SER A 289 -24.58 -17.06 10.07
CA SER A 289 -24.32 -16.98 8.63
C SER A 289 -23.95 -18.34 8.06
N ARG A 290 -24.35 -18.57 6.80
CA ARG A 290 -24.06 -19.80 6.08
C ARG A 290 -22.90 -19.57 5.11
N GLN A 291 -21.80 -20.31 5.30
CA GLN A 291 -20.68 -20.36 4.38
C GLN A 291 -20.68 -21.73 3.67
N GLY A 292 -21.14 -21.74 2.42
CA GLY A 292 -21.32 -22.98 1.66
C GLY A 292 -22.34 -23.93 2.31
N SER A 293 -21.87 -25.09 2.79
CA SER A 293 -22.69 -26.08 3.50
C SER A 293 -22.65 -25.93 5.03
N ARG A 294 -21.75 -25.11 5.60
CA ARG A 294 -21.59 -24.95 7.05
C ARG A 294 -22.29 -23.70 7.57
N TRP A 295 -22.95 -23.86 8.71
CA TRP A 295 -23.45 -22.75 9.50
C TRP A 295 -22.36 -22.26 10.45
N THR A 296 -22.29 -20.95 10.65
CA THR A 296 -21.34 -20.31 11.55
C THR A 296 -22.05 -19.25 12.37
N ILE A 297 -21.81 -19.29 13.68
CA ILE A 297 -22.30 -18.39 14.70
C ILE A 297 -21.11 -17.56 15.16
N ARG A 298 -21.27 -16.24 15.09
CA ARG A 298 -20.24 -15.26 15.45
C ARG A 298 -20.85 -14.13 16.25
N ILE A 299 -20.02 -13.38 16.95
CA ILE A 299 -20.41 -12.09 17.49
C ILE A 299 -20.73 -11.14 16.34
N SER A 300 -21.82 -10.40 16.48
CA SER A 300 -22.35 -9.54 15.42
C SER A 300 -21.36 -8.46 15.00
N HIS A 301 -20.54 -7.95 15.94
CA HIS A 301 -19.52 -6.93 15.71
C HIS A 301 -18.16 -7.32 16.33
N PRO A 302 -17.03 -7.23 15.60
CA PRO A 302 -15.71 -7.68 16.07
C PRO A 302 -15.26 -7.01 17.38
N VAL A 303 -15.49 -5.70 17.51
CA VAL A 303 -15.20 -4.94 18.74
C VAL A 303 -15.87 -5.52 19.99
N TYR A 304 -17.07 -6.10 19.87
CA TYR A 304 -17.72 -6.73 21.02
C TYR A 304 -16.95 -7.98 21.46
N GLY A 305 -16.49 -8.79 20.51
CA GLY A 305 -15.65 -9.95 20.79
C GLY A 305 -14.31 -9.56 21.40
N ASP A 306 -13.66 -8.52 20.89
CA ASP A 306 -12.38 -8.02 21.43
C ASP A 306 -12.53 -7.57 22.89
N VAL A 307 -13.55 -6.76 23.21
CA VAL A 307 -13.81 -6.31 24.59
C VAL A 307 -14.12 -7.49 25.51
N LEU A 308 -14.98 -8.42 25.08
CA LEU A 308 -15.32 -9.61 25.86
C LEU A 308 -14.07 -10.44 26.18
N ARG A 309 -13.23 -10.74 25.18
CA ARG A 309 -11.98 -11.51 25.38
C ARG A 309 -11.04 -10.85 26.39
N THR A 310 -10.94 -9.52 26.36
CA THR A 310 -10.07 -8.76 27.29
C THR A 310 -10.64 -8.72 28.71
N ARG A 311 -11.97 -8.70 28.88
CA ARG A 311 -12.63 -8.55 30.18
C ARG A 311 -12.91 -9.87 30.91
N VAL A 312 -12.98 -10.99 30.20
CA VAL A 312 -13.19 -12.31 30.82
C VAL A 312 -12.02 -12.62 31.78
N PRO A 313 -12.29 -12.91 33.07
CA PRO A 313 -11.23 -13.27 34.02
C PRO A 313 -10.42 -14.48 33.55
N ALA A 314 -9.10 -14.46 33.74
CA ALA A 314 -8.19 -15.49 33.22
C ALA A 314 -8.59 -16.94 33.59
N LEU A 315 -9.03 -17.18 34.83
CA LEU A 315 -9.49 -18.51 35.27
C LEU A 315 -10.74 -18.98 34.51
N ARG A 316 -11.62 -18.04 34.18
CA ARG A 316 -12.85 -18.32 33.43
C ARG A 316 -12.56 -18.52 31.95
N ALA A 317 -11.68 -17.70 31.36
CA ALA A 317 -11.19 -17.92 30.00
C ALA A 317 -10.53 -19.30 29.85
N ARG A 318 -9.72 -19.70 30.83
CA ARG A 318 -9.10 -21.05 30.89
C ARG A 318 -10.15 -22.16 30.93
N ALA A 319 -11.19 -22.01 31.74
CA ALA A 319 -12.27 -23.01 31.84
C ALA A 319 -13.06 -23.12 30.52
N ILE A 320 -13.44 -21.98 29.93
CA ILE A 320 -14.14 -21.94 28.63
C ILE A 320 -13.29 -22.59 27.54
N ALA A 321 -12.00 -22.23 27.46
CA ALA A 321 -11.07 -22.79 26.48
C ALA A 321 -10.93 -24.32 26.63
N ARG A 322 -10.90 -24.84 27.86
CA ARG A 322 -10.88 -26.29 28.09
C ARG A 322 -12.13 -26.97 27.51
N THR A 323 -13.31 -26.45 27.83
CA THR A 323 -14.58 -27.02 27.34
C THR A 323 -14.66 -26.96 25.81
N LEU A 324 -14.23 -25.86 25.20
CA LEU A 324 -14.13 -25.73 23.73
C LEU A 324 -13.20 -26.78 23.12
N ALA A 325 -12.02 -27.00 23.72
CA ALA A 325 -11.04 -27.98 23.25
C ALA A 325 -11.49 -29.44 23.43
N GLU A 326 -12.42 -29.71 24.34
CA GLU A 326 -13.04 -31.03 24.55
C GLU A 326 -14.24 -31.27 23.61
N ALA A 327 -14.90 -30.19 23.14
CA ALA A 327 -16.06 -30.27 22.27
C ALA A 327 -15.71 -30.53 20.79
N ILE A 328 -14.50 -30.17 20.34
CA ILE A 328 -14.05 -30.49 18.98
C ILE A 328 -13.58 -31.94 18.90
N ASP A 329 -14.20 -32.72 18.01
CA ASP A 329 -13.71 -34.04 17.62
C ASP A 329 -12.46 -33.91 16.74
N THR A 330 -11.33 -34.47 17.19
CA THR A 330 -10.04 -34.46 16.49
C THR A 330 -10.03 -35.32 15.22
N SER A 331 -11.11 -36.02 14.92
CA SER A 331 -11.26 -36.87 13.73
C SER A 331 -11.40 -36.09 12.40
N THR A 332 -11.68 -34.77 12.44
CA THR A 332 -11.88 -33.94 11.23
C THR A 332 -10.64 -33.11 10.87
N SER A 333 -9.97 -33.52 9.79
CA SER A 333 -8.69 -33.00 9.31
C SER A 333 -8.78 -31.66 8.53
N ASP A 334 -9.21 -30.56 9.16
CA ASP A 334 -9.08 -29.20 8.60
C ASP A 334 -8.00 -28.38 9.35
N HIS A 335 -7.16 -27.66 8.62
CA HIS A 335 -6.13 -26.77 9.18
C HIS A 335 -6.74 -25.64 10.03
N LYS A 336 -8.01 -25.26 9.78
CA LYS A 336 -8.73 -24.29 10.61
C LYS A 336 -9.04 -24.81 12.01
N ASP A 337 -9.43 -26.08 12.12
CA ASP A 337 -9.76 -26.70 13.41
C ASP A 337 -8.51 -26.99 14.23
N LEU A 338 -7.37 -27.25 13.56
CA LEU A 338 -6.05 -27.36 14.19
C LEU A 338 -5.65 -26.07 14.96
N LEU A 339 -5.77 -24.90 14.33
CA LEU A 339 -5.41 -23.61 14.95
C LEU A 339 -6.35 -23.24 16.11
N ARG A 340 -7.65 -23.52 15.96
CA ARG A 340 -8.64 -23.32 17.03
C ARG A 340 -8.30 -24.19 18.24
N LEU A 341 -8.12 -25.50 18.00
CA LEU A 341 -7.78 -26.47 19.04
C LEU A 341 -6.47 -26.09 19.76
N ALA A 342 -5.42 -25.76 19.02
CA ALA A 342 -4.15 -25.32 19.60
C ALA A 342 -4.29 -24.03 20.42
N THR A 343 -5.06 -23.05 19.94
CA THR A 343 -5.34 -21.82 20.69
C THR A 343 -6.02 -22.12 22.02
N TRP A 344 -7.04 -22.98 22.01
CA TRP A 344 -7.80 -23.31 23.21
C TRP A 344 -7.00 -24.19 24.18
N ARG A 345 -6.21 -25.15 23.69
CA ARG A 345 -5.29 -25.94 24.53
C ARG A 345 -4.21 -25.06 25.18
N PHE A 346 -3.68 -24.10 24.42
CA PHE A 346 -2.75 -23.11 24.96
C PHE A 346 -3.40 -22.28 26.08
N LEU A 347 -4.61 -21.75 25.85
CA LEU A 347 -5.37 -20.96 26.84
C LEU A 347 -5.81 -21.79 28.05
N SER A 348 -6.18 -23.06 27.83
CA SER A 348 -6.57 -23.99 28.90
C SER A 348 -5.38 -24.48 29.72
N GLY A 349 -4.15 -24.17 29.28
CA GLY A 349 -2.88 -24.58 29.89
C GLY A 349 -2.67 -26.10 29.85
N ASP A 350 -3.22 -26.77 28.84
CA ASP A 350 -3.02 -28.19 28.58
C ASP A 350 -2.12 -28.31 27.34
N GLY A 351 -0.91 -28.86 27.48
CA GLY A 351 0.09 -28.85 26.41
C GLY A 351 0.21 -30.16 25.64
N ASP A 352 0.22 -30.05 24.32
CA ASP A 352 0.65 -31.11 23.39
C ASP A 352 1.69 -30.50 22.44
N PRO A 353 2.98 -30.90 22.55
CA PRO A 353 4.05 -30.30 21.77
C PRO A 353 3.91 -30.56 20.27
N GLU A 354 3.36 -31.70 19.85
CA GLU A 354 3.15 -32.01 18.42
C GLU A 354 2.00 -31.19 17.84
N LEU A 355 0.91 -31.03 18.60
CA LEU A 355 -0.19 -30.14 18.24
C LEU A 355 0.30 -28.69 18.06
N PHE A 356 1.07 -28.17 19.03
CA PHE A 356 1.59 -26.80 18.95
C PHE A 356 2.58 -26.63 17.79
N HIS A 357 3.44 -27.62 17.52
CA HIS A 357 4.33 -27.56 16.36
C HIS A 357 3.54 -27.54 15.04
N ALA A 358 2.56 -28.41 14.88
CA ALA A 358 1.70 -28.43 13.70
C ALA A 358 0.90 -27.13 13.54
N ALA A 359 0.38 -26.58 14.63
CA ALA A 359 -0.32 -25.30 14.65
C ALA A 359 0.62 -24.13 14.31
N ALA A 360 1.87 -24.15 14.76
CA ALA A 360 2.87 -23.15 14.38
C ALA A 360 3.13 -23.15 12.86
N ILE A 361 3.24 -24.33 12.24
CA ILE A 361 3.36 -24.46 10.78
C ILE A 361 2.11 -23.93 10.07
N ALA A 362 0.92 -24.28 10.55
CA ALA A 362 -0.34 -23.81 9.98
C ALA A 362 -0.53 -22.29 10.09
N ALA A 363 -0.09 -21.68 11.20
CA ALA A 363 -0.10 -20.23 11.40
C ALA A 363 0.93 -19.54 10.49
N ARG A 364 2.12 -20.13 10.33
CA ARG A 364 3.16 -19.65 9.40
C ARG A 364 2.64 -19.55 7.97
N TRP A 365 1.92 -20.56 7.47
CA TRP A 365 1.30 -20.52 6.13
C TRP A 365 0.28 -19.40 5.93
N ARG A 366 -0.22 -18.79 7.01
CA ARG A 366 -1.14 -17.66 7.01
C ARG A 366 -0.48 -16.32 7.33
N TYR A 367 0.86 -16.27 7.33
CA TYR A 367 1.65 -15.09 7.68
C TYR A 367 1.40 -14.56 9.11
N ASP A 368 0.77 -15.35 9.99
CA ASP A 368 0.59 -14.99 11.39
C ASP A 368 1.82 -15.43 12.20
N PHE A 369 2.93 -14.71 11.99
CA PHE A 369 4.23 -15.06 12.57
C PHE A 369 4.24 -14.93 14.10
N ALA A 370 3.46 -14.01 14.65
CA ALA A 370 3.35 -13.86 16.11
C ALA A 370 2.64 -15.06 16.75
N LEU A 371 1.51 -15.50 16.17
CA LEU A 371 0.83 -16.70 16.64
C LEU A 371 1.67 -17.96 16.38
N ALA A 372 2.33 -18.03 15.23
CA ALA A 372 3.22 -19.14 14.90
C ALA A 372 4.37 -19.24 15.91
N GLU A 373 5.03 -18.14 16.26
CA GLU A 373 6.15 -18.15 17.21
C GLU A 373 5.64 -18.52 18.61
N LYS A 374 4.47 -17.99 19.00
CA LYS A 374 3.82 -18.34 20.26
C LYS A 374 3.59 -19.85 20.37
N PHE A 375 3.10 -20.50 19.32
CA PHE A 375 2.93 -21.96 19.31
C PHE A 375 4.26 -22.71 19.22
N ALA A 376 5.24 -22.22 18.45
CA ALA A 376 6.56 -22.85 18.38
C ALA A 376 7.26 -22.83 19.75
N ARG A 377 7.18 -21.71 20.49
CA ARG A 377 7.68 -21.59 21.86
C ARG A 377 6.89 -22.45 22.84
N ALA A 378 5.57 -22.49 22.73
CA ALA A 378 4.76 -23.41 23.52
C ALA A 378 5.18 -24.86 23.29
N ALA A 379 5.41 -25.28 22.04
CA ALA A 379 5.91 -26.61 21.75
C ALA A 379 7.22 -26.89 22.49
N ILE A 380 8.17 -25.94 22.53
CA ILE A 380 9.44 -26.07 23.27
C ILE A 380 9.19 -26.20 24.78
N ASP A 381 8.38 -25.31 25.37
CA ASP A 381 8.07 -25.30 26.81
C ASP A 381 7.45 -26.62 27.29
N TRP A 382 6.69 -27.28 26.40
CA TRP A 382 6.04 -28.57 26.65
C TRP A 382 6.88 -29.78 26.19
N GLY A 383 8.18 -29.60 25.92
CA GLY A 383 9.12 -30.69 25.65
C GLY A 383 9.27 -31.09 24.18
N GLY A 384 8.89 -30.22 23.25
CA GLY A 384 9.10 -30.39 21.82
C GLY A 384 10.59 -30.47 21.46
N GLY A 385 10.90 -31.29 20.45
CA GLY A 385 12.28 -31.55 20.04
C GLY A 385 12.95 -30.41 19.26
N PRO A 386 14.16 -30.64 18.72
CA PRO A 386 14.96 -29.66 17.96
C PRO A 386 14.20 -28.94 16.85
N ARG A 387 13.23 -29.61 16.19
CA ARG A 387 12.40 -29.03 15.13
C ARG A 387 11.60 -27.81 15.59
N SER A 388 11.12 -27.80 16.83
CA SER A 388 10.38 -26.65 17.38
C SER A 388 11.30 -25.47 17.69
N VAL A 389 12.55 -25.73 18.10
CA VAL A 389 13.58 -24.70 18.29
C VAL A 389 13.95 -24.06 16.95
N VAL A 390 14.16 -24.87 15.92
CA VAL A 390 14.42 -24.39 14.56
C VAL A 390 13.27 -23.51 14.07
N LEU A 391 12.03 -23.96 14.21
CA LEU A 391 10.86 -23.19 13.77
C LEU A 391 10.73 -21.87 14.55
N ALA A 392 10.95 -21.86 15.86
CA ALA A 392 10.92 -20.65 16.66
C ALA A 392 12.01 -19.64 16.23
N ALA A 393 13.22 -20.13 15.92
CA ALA A 393 14.30 -19.28 15.42
C ALA A 393 13.98 -18.68 14.04
N GLN A 394 13.45 -19.48 13.11
CA GLN A 394 13.00 -18.99 11.80
C GLN A 394 11.93 -17.90 11.93
N LEU A 395 10.95 -18.11 12.80
CA LEU A 395 9.87 -17.14 13.04
C LEU A 395 10.40 -15.85 13.70
N ALA A 396 11.34 -15.96 14.62
CA ALA A 396 12.03 -14.81 15.18
C ALA A 396 12.79 -14.00 14.11
N ALA A 397 13.49 -14.69 13.20
CA ALA A 397 14.19 -14.06 12.07
C ALA A 397 13.23 -13.36 11.10
N LEU A 398 12.09 -13.98 10.78
CA LEU A 398 11.02 -13.39 9.95
C LEU A 398 10.42 -12.12 10.57
N GLN A 399 10.44 -12.01 11.90
CA GLN A 399 10.02 -10.82 12.64
C GLN A 399 11.17 -9.83 12.94
N GLY A 400 12.31 -9.95 12.26
CA GLY A 400 13.44 -9.03 12.36
C GLY A 400 14.41 -9.29 13.53
N ARG A 401 14.19 -10.33 14.35
CA ARG A 401 15.10 -10.70 15.46
C ARG A 401 16.18 -11.68 15.00
N THR A 402 16.94 -11.26 14.00
CA THR A 402 17.93 -12.08 13.27
C THR A 402 19.13 -12.51 14.13
N ALA A 403 19.66 -11.60 14.96
CA ALA A 403 20.76 -11.91 15.88
C ALA A 403 20.37 -13.01 16.88
N GLN A 404 19.20 -12.87 17.51
CA GLN A 404 18.66 -13.88 18.42
C GLN A 404 18.47 -15.23 17.73
N ALA A 405 17.89 -15.23 16.53
CA ALA A 405 17.69 -16.45 15.74
C ALA A 405 19.02 -17.14 15.41
N ASN A 406 20.04 -16.37 15.03
CA ASN A 406 21.37 -16.90 14.73
C ASN A 406 22.05 -17.51 15.95
N ASP A 407 21.95 -16.88 17.12
CA ASP A 407 22.49 -17.41 18.37
C ASP A 407 21.78 -18.70 18.81
N ASP A 408 20.45 -18.75 18.65
CA ASP A 408 19.65 -19.95 18.95
C ASP A 408 20.02 -21.12 18.05
N LEU A 409 20.14 -20.88 16.74
CA LEU A 409 20.52 -21.90 15.76
C LEU A 409 21.98 -22.34 15.96
N ALA A 410 22.91 -21.43 16.25
CA ALA A 410 24.32 -21.78 16.50
C ALA A 410 24.48 -22.68 17.73
N ARG A 411 23.74 -22.38 18.81
CA ARG A 411 23.74 -23.24 20.01
C ARG A 411 23.14 -24.61 19.71
N LEU A 412 22.06 -24.67 18.93
CA LEU A 412 21.45 -25.93 18.53
C LEU A 412 22.38 -26.77 17.65
N ALA A 413 23.01 -26.17 16.65
CA ALA A 413 23.99 -26.85 15.80
C ALA A 413 25.17 -27.42 16.61
N ALA A 414 25.74 -26.62 17.53
CA ALA A 414 26.86 -27.04 18.37
C ALA A 414 26.54 -28.20 19.33
N SER A 415 25.26 -28.40 19.67
CA SER A 415 24.78 -29.48 20.55
C SER A 415 24.21 -30.67 19.79
N THR A 416 24.17 -30.61 18.46
CA THR A 416 23.66 -31.68 17.60
C THR A 416 24.78 -32.65 17.23
N GLU A 417 24.65 -33.92 17.64
CA GLU A 417 25.68 -34.94 17.38
C GLU A 417 25.66 -35.49 15.94
N ASP A 418 24.50 -35.46 15.27
CA ASP A 418 24.36 -35.93 13.88
C ASP A 418 24.85 -34.85 12.89
N PRO A 419 25.92 -35.11 12.11
CA PRO A 419 26.45 -34.15 11.16
C PRO A 419 25.44 -33.69 10.09
N LEU A 420 24.49 -34.54 9.69
CA LEU A 420 23.48 -34.15 8.70
C LEU A 420 22.45 -33.21 9.31
N ALA A 421 21.94 -33.52 10.52
CA ALA A 421 21.04 -32.62 11.25
C ALA A 421 21.71 -31.29 11.62
N ALA A 422 23.00 -31.31 11.98
CA ALA A 422 23.77 -30.08 12.21
C ALA A 422 23.89 -29.24 10.92
N ALA A 423 24.13 -29.88 9.77
CA ALA A 423 24.19 -29.20 8.48
C ALA A 423 22.84 -28.59 8.05
N GLU A 424 21.71 -29.25 8.34
CA GLU A 424 20.37 -28.68 8.13
C GLU A 424 20.14 -27.41 8.98
N ILE A 425 20.65 -27.36 10.20
CA ILE A 425 20.57 -26.16 11.05
C ILE A 425 21.46 -25.05 10.49
N GLU A 426 22.69 -25.37 10.05
CA GLU A 426 23.60 -24.43 9.41
C GLU A 426 23.04 -23.87 8.10
N LEU A 427 22.29 -24.67 7.33
CA LEU A 427 21.58 -24.20 6.13
C LEU A 427 20.57 -23.10 6.47
N ILE A 428 19.85 -23.21 7.58
CA ILE A 428 18.88 -22.20 8.02
C ILE A 428 19.59 -20.95 8.55
N ARG A 429 20.77 -21.12 9.17
CA ARG A 429 21.63 -19.97 9.52
C ARG A 429 22.13 -19.25 8.27
N LEU A 430 22.46 -19.98 7.22
CA LEU A 430 22.84 -19.42 5.93
C LEU A 430 21.67 -18.62 5.34
N ASP A 431 20.44 -19.13 5.41
CA ASP A 431 19.23 -18.38 5.00
C ASP A 431 19.10 -17.06 5.78
N ASN A 432 19.37 -17.06 7.09
CA ASN A 432 19.36 -15.81 7.86
C ASN A 432 20.40 -14.80 7.40
N ILE A 433 21.61 -15.26 7.03
CA ILE A 433 22.70 -14.40 6.58
C ILE A 433 22.40 -13.83 5.18
N ILE A 434 21.97 -14.70 4.25
CA ILE A 434 21.63 -14.33 2.87
C ILE A 434 20.50 -13.32 2.82
N ILE A 435 19.46 -13.54 3.62
CA ILE A 435 18.20 -12.81 3.47
C ILE A 435 18.16 -11.58 4.38
N TYR A 436 18.78 -11.63 5.57
CA TYR A 436 18.42 -10.69 6.63
C TYR A 436 19.54 -9.80 7.17
N THR A 437 20.82 -10.17 7.04
CA THR A 437 21.92 -9.38 7.64
C THR A 437 22.73 -8.56 6.64
N GLY A 438 22.67 -8.87 5.33
CA GLY A 438 23.47 -8.17 4.32
C GLY A 438 24.96 -8.53 4.32
N ALA A 439 25.36 -9.56 5.10
CA ALA A 439 26.73 -10.09 5.16
C ALA A 439 26.94 -11.14 4.05
N ILE A 440 26.92 -10.67 2.81
CA ILE A 440 26.92 -11.49 1.58
C ILE A 440 28.26 -12.21 1.42
N VAL A 441 29.38 -11.54 1.71
CA VAL A 441 30.72 -12.12 1.54
C VAL A 441 30.94 -13.28 2.52
N ASP A 442 30.57 -13.09 3.79
CA ASP A 442 30.66 -14.13 4.81
C ASP A 442 29.71 -15.29 4.51
N GLY A 443 28.49 -14.99 4.06
CA GLY A 443 27.52 -16.00 3.62
C GLY A 443 28.07 -16.88 2.49
N LEU A 444 28.77 -16.29 1.51
CA LEU A 444 29.39 -17.04 0.42
C LEU A 444 30.50 -17.97 0.92
N ALA A 445 31.37 -17.48 1.80
CA ALA A 445 32.43 -18.29 2.40
C ALA A 445 31.86 -19.49 3.19
N ILE A 446 30.78 -19.27 3.95
CA ILE A 446 30.08 -20.33 4.69
C ILE A 446 29.49 -21.37 3.72
N ALA A 447 28.81 -20.93 2.66
CA ALA A 447 28.20 -21.82 1.68
C ALA A 447 29.26 -22.68 0.95
N GLU A 448 30.40 -22.09 0.56
CA GLU A 448 31.50 -22.82 -0.08
C GLU A 448 32.17 -23.83 0.87
N SER A 449 32.36 -23.46 2.13
CA SER A 449 32.89 -24.35 3.15
C SER A 449 31.94 -25.55 3.41
N ALA A 450 30.64 -25.30 3.51
CA ALA A 450 29.64 -26.34 3.72
C ALA A 450 29.53 -27.29 2.51
N GLU A 451 29.52 -26.75 1.28
CA GLU A 451 29.44 -27.56 0.06
C GLU A 451 30.68 -28.47 -0.16
N SER A 452 31.86 -28.02 0.29
CA SER A 452 33.12 -28.78 0.18
C SER A 452 33.28 -29.88 1.22
N SER A 453 32.65 -29.72 2.39
CA SER A 453 32.74 -30.66 3.51
C SER A 453 31.65 -31.73 3.49
N LEU A 454 30.50 -31.46 2.87
CA LEU A 454 29.38 -32.39 2.79
C LEU A 454 29.52 -33.38 1.62
N PRO A 455 29.13 -34.66 1.81
CA PRO A 455 28.99 -35.60 0.71
C PRO A 455 27.81 -35.21 -0.21
N ALA A 456 27.76 -35.80 -1.41
CA ALA A 456 26.62 -35.66 -2.32
C ALA A 456 25.32 -36.08 -1.59
N SER A 457 24.41 -35.13 -1.40
CA SER A 457 23.21 -35.25 -0.59
C SER A 457 22.24 -34.11 -0.92
N ASP A 458 20.95 -34.28 -0.58
CA ASP A 458 19.92 -33.26 -0.79
C ASP A 458 20.26 -31.93 -0.08
N VAL A 459 20.86 -32.02 1.12
CA VAL A 459 21.31 -30.84 1.89
C VAL A 459 22.43 -30.09 1.15
N ARG A 460 23.35 -30.81 0.51
CA ARG A 460 24.40 -30.19 -0.30
C ARG A 460 23.81 -29.47 -1.52
N ASP A 461 22.84 -30.09 -2.20
CA ASP A 461 22.15 -29.46 -3.33
C ASP A 461 21.37 -28.20 -2.90
N GLU A 462 20.78 -28.23 -1.71
CA GLU A 462 20.11 -27.07 -1.09
C GLU A 462 21.06 -25.92 -0.75
N ILE A 463 22.28 -26.21 -0.29
CA ILE A 463 23.34 -25.21 -0.09
C ILE A 463 23.79 -24.63 -1.43
N SER A 464 24.04 -25.50 -2.43
CA SER A 464 24.42 -25.07 -3.78
C SER A 464 23.36 -24.17 -4.41
N ALA A 465 22.06 -24.44 -4.16
CA ALA A 465 20.95 -23.64 -4.62
C ALA A 465 20.97 -22.22 -4.01
N ARG A 466 21.19 -22.08 -2.70
CA ARG A 466 21.28 -20.77 -2.01
C ARG A 466 22.52 -19.98 -2.40
N LYS A 467 23.63 -20.69 -2.64
CA LYS A 467 24.86 -20.09 -3.16
C LYS A 467 24.64 -19.33 -4.47
N VAL A 468 23.66 -19.69 -5.30
CA VAL A 468 23.34 -18.95 -6.54
C VAL A 468 23.01 -17.48 -6.25
N ALA A 469 22.24 -17.19 -5.21
CA ALA A 469 21.90 -15.81 -4.83
C ALA A 469 23.14 -15.01 -4.36
N LEU A 470 24.02 -15.66 -3.58
CA LEU A 470 25.27 -15.08 -3.11
C LEU A 470 26.25 -14.80 -4.25
N VAL A 471 26.37 -15.74 -5.19
CA VAL A 471 27.19 -15.56 -6.40
C VAL A 471 26.62 -14.43 -7.28
N LEU A 472 25.31 -14.33 -7.40
CA LEU A 472 24.66 -13.20 -8.10
C LEU A 472 25.03 -11.87 -7.43
N ALA A 473 24.99 -11.79 -6.10
CA ALA A 473 25.34 -10.59 -5.38
C ALA A 473 26.84 -10.22 -5.46
N VAL A 474 27.75 -11.18 -5.38
CA VAL A 474 29.21 -10.92 -5.35
C VAL A 474 29.82 -10.80 -6.75
N SER A 475 29.38 -11.64 -7.69
CA SER A 475 30.00 -11.80 -9.00
C SER A 475 29.12 -11.38 -10.18
N GLY A 476 27.83 -11.09 -9.92
CA GLY A 476 26.88 -10.64 -10.92
C GLY A 476 26.19 -11.75 -11.74
N PRO A 477 25.26 -11.35 -12.65
CA PRO A 477 24.36 -12.27 -13.33
C PRO A 477 25.05 -13.34 -14.18
N GLY A 478 26.13 -12.99 -14.88
CA GLY A 478 26.83 -13.91 -15.78
C GLY A 478 27.40 -15.13 -15.05
N ARG A 479 28.03 -14.90 -13.89
CA ARG A 479 28.56 -15.99 -13.06
C ARG A 479 27.43 -16.79 -12.40
N ALA A 480 26.38 -16.12 -11.94
CA ALA A 480 25.22 -16.78 -11.35
C ALA A 480 24.53 -17.74 -12.32
N VAL A 481 24.34 -17.36 -13.60
CA VAL A 481 23.77 -18.24 -14.64
C VAL A 481 24.61 -19.51 -14.85
N GLN A 482 25.95 -19.38 -14.83
CA GLN A 482 26.86 -20.52 -14.97
C GLN A 482 26.74 -21.51 -13.80
N VAL A 483 26.58 -21.01 -12.57
CA VAL A 483 26.42 -21.85 -11.38
C VAL A 483 25.01 -22.44 -11.30
N ALA A 484 23.99 -21.68 -11.69
CA ALA A 484 22.59 -22.11 -11.61
C ALA A 484 22.21 -23.16 -12.66
N THR A 485 22.73 -23.06 -13.89
CA THR A 485 22.26 -23.89 -15.01
C THR A 485 22.36 -25.41 -14.72
N PRO A 486 23.50 -25.95 -14.24
CA PRO A 486 23.57 -27.37 -13.88
C PRO A 486 22.55 -27.78 -12.80
N LEU A 487 22.32 -26.92 -11.80
CA LEU A 487 21.39 -27.18 -10.71
C LEU A 487 19.94 -27.24 -11.18
N LEU A 488 19.55 -26.35 -12.11
CA LEU A 488 18.20 -26.35 -12.69
C LEU A 488 17.88 -27.65 -13.44
N ASP A 489 18.89 -28.32 -13.98
CA ASP A 489 18.73 -29.55 -14.75
C ASP A 489 18.81 -30.80 -13.87
N SER A 490 19.57 -30.76 -12.77
CA SER A 490 19.84 -31.93 -11.93
C SER A 490 19.04 -32.03 -10.63
N THR A 491 18.48 -30.92 -10.13
CA THR A 491 17.82 -30.87 -8.81
C THR A 491 16.30 -30.90 -8.89
N HIS A 492 15.65 -31.34 -7.81
CA HIS A 492 14.20 -31.39 -7.63
C HIS A 492 13.81 -30.89 -6.24
N GLY A 493 12.50 -30.73 -5.97
CA GLY A 493 12.00 -30.36 -4.65
C GLY A 493 12.50 -28.99 -4.17
N SER A 494 12.89 -28.90 -2.90
CA SER A 494 13.33 -27.65 -2.24
C SER A 494 14.54 -27.01 -2.92
N ALA A 495 15.56 -27.82 -3.26
CA ALA A 495 16.76 -27.32 -3.95
C ALA A 495 16.44 -26.66 -5.30
N TYR A 496 15.56 -27.27 -6.10
CA TYR A 496 15.13 -26.68 -7.37
C TYR A 496 14.35 -25.38 -7.16
N VAL A 497 13.41 -25.36 -6.20
CA VAL A 497 12.63 -24.16 -5.86
C VAL A 497 13.57 -23.01 -5.49
N TRP A 498 14.53 -23.26 -4.61
CA TRP A 498 15.52 -22.26 -4.20
C TRP A 498 16.42 -21.82 -5.34
N ALA A 499 16.95 -22.73 -6.15
CA ALA A 499 17.84 -22.37 -7.26
C ALA A 499 17.12 -21.56 -8.33
N SER A 500 15.85 -21.89 -8.62
CA SER A 500 15.07 -21.25 -9.67
C SER A 500 14.81 -19.76 -9.44
N MET A 501 14.73 -19.31 -8.17
CA MET A 501 14.49 -17.91 -7.81
C MET A 501 15.61 -16.95 -8.30
N PRO A 502 16.84 -17.01 -7.76
CA PRO A 502 17.94 -16.15 -8.23
C PRO A 502 18.38 -16.50 -9.65
N ALA A 503 18.18 -17.74 -10.11
CA ALA A 503 18.46 -18.12 -11.50
C ALA A 503 17.56 -17.38 -12.49
N SER A 504 16.25 -17.29 -12.22
CA SER A 504 15.33 -16.51 -13.06
C SER A 504 15.78 -15.07 -13.19
N TYR A 505 16.14 -14.42 -12.08
CA TYR A 505 16.62 -13.04 -12.13
C TYR A 505 17.93 -12.90 -12.91
N ALA A 506 18.91 -13.76 -12.63
CA ALA A 506 20.20 -13.75 -13.31
C ALA A 506 20.07 -14.01 -14.82
N LEU A 507 19.21 -14.96 -15.22
CA LEU A 507 18.90 -15.25 -16.62
C LEU A 507 18.30 -14.02 -17.32
N ALA A 508 17.36 -13.34 -16.67
CA ALA A 508 16.72 -12.14 -17.22
C ALA A 508 17.74 -11.02 -17.43
N ARG A 509 18.55 -10.70 -16.41
CA ARG A 509 19.60 -9.65 -16.50
C ARG A 509 20.69 -10.00 -17.52
N ASN A 510 21.01 -11.29 -17.69
CA ASN A 510 21.95 -11.79 -18.68
C ASN A 510 21.35 -11.95 -20.10
N GLY A 511 20.13 -11.45 -20.33
CA GLY A 511 19.52 -11.37 -21.66
C GLY A 511 18.67 -12.56 -22.10
N GLN A 512 18.58 -13.63 -21.30
CA GLN A 512 17.82 -14.85 -21.58
C GLN A 512 16.41 -14.76 -20.97
N ILE A 513 15.64 -13.76 -21.39
CA ILE A 513 14.41 -13.34 -20.72
C ILE A 513 13.30 -14.39 -20.85
N ASP A 514 13.15 -15.02 -22.01
CA ASP A 514 12.11 -16.04 -22.19
C ASP A 514 12.37 -17.27 -21.31
N ARG A 515 13.65 -17.67 -21.20
CA ARG A 515 14.07 -18.75 -20.29
C ARG A 515 13.86 -18.36 -18.83
N ALA A 516 14.11 -17.11 -18.46
CA ALA A 516 13.86 -16.62 -17.10
C ALA A 516 12.40 -16.73 -16.68
N ILE A 517 11.47 -16.34 -17.57
CA ILE A 517 10.01 -16.46 -17.36
C ILE A 517 9.61 -17.92 -17.19
N ASP A 518 10.11 -18.82 -18.04
CA ASP A 518 9.83 -20.26 -17.93
C ASP A 518 10.33 -20.84 -16.60
N VAL A 519 11.57 -20.54 -16.20
CA VAL A 519 12.14 -20.99 -14.92
C VAL A 519 11.34 -20.45 -13.74
N ALA A 520 10.88 -19.20 -13.79
CA ALA A 520 10.09 -18.60 -12.72
C ALA A 520 8.73 -19.32 -12.56
N ARG A 521 8.04 -19.61 -13.67
CA ARG A 521 6.76 -20.31 -13.69
C ARG A 521 6.89 -21.76 -13.19
N ARG A 522 7.90 -22.49 -13.67
CA ARG A 522 8.17 -23.86 -13.22
C ARG A 522 8.58 -23.90 -11.75
N GLY A 523 9.40 -22.95 -11.30
CA GLY A 523 9.75 -22.76 -9.89
C GLY A 523 8.52 -22.55 -9.02
N ARG A 524 7.60 -21.66 -9.41
CA ARG A 524 6.33 -21.42 -8.70
C ARG A 524 5.48 -22.69 -8.60
N GLN A 525 5.36 -23.42 -9.70
CA GLN A 525 4.62 -24.67 -9.72
C GLN A 525 5.25 -25.69 -8.76
N ALA A 526 6.57 -25.87 -8.81
CA ALA A 526 7.28 -26.76 -7.88
C ALA A 526 7.10 -26.34 -6.42
N HIS A 527 7.14 -25.04 -6.14
CA HIS A 527 6.96 -24.48 -4.80
C HIS A 527 5.58 -24.83 -4.21
N HIS A 528 4.50 -24.73 -5.00
CA HIS A 528 3.16 -25.10 -4.55
C HIS A 528 3.00 -26.58 -4.18
N HIS A 529 3.91 -27.46 -4.62
CA HIS A 529 3.90 -28.88 -4.27
C HIS A 529 4.74 -29.19 -3.00
N LEU A 530 5.44 -28.20 -2.43
CA LEU A 530 6.17 -28.37 -1.17
C LEU A 530 5.18 -28.54 -0.01
N ARG A 531 5.51 -29.45 0.93
CA ARG A 531 4.70 -29.72 2.13
C ARG A 531 5.16 -28.91 3.34
N THR A 532 6.35 -28.33 3.29
CA THR A 532 6.97 -27.56 4.36
C THR A 532 7.22 -26.14 3.86
N PRO A 533 6.91 -25.11 4.67
CA PRO A 533 7.15 -23.72 4.28
C PRO A 533 8.65 -23.43 4.26
N THR A 534 9.09 -22.74 3.21
CA THR A 534 10.42 -22.12 3.12
C THR A 534 10.37 -20.67 3.62
N ASP A 535 11.52 -20.00 3.71
CA ASP A 535 11.58 -18.60 4.15
C ASP A 535 10.98 -17.65 3.12
N TRP A 536 11.18 -17.94 1.83
CA TRP A 536 10.41 -17.32 0.75
C TRP A 536 9.19 -18.16 0.39
N TYR A 537 8.13 -17.50 -0.06
CA TYR A 537 6.86 -18.12 -0.46
C TYR A 537 6.70 -18.11 -1.99
N PRO A 538 5.69 -18.82 -2.55
CA PRO A 538 5.52 -18.93 -4.01
C PRO A 538 5.44 -17.60 -4.75
N TRP A 539 4.99 -16.52 -4.09
CA TRP A 539 4.90 -15.18 -4.66
C TRP A 539 6.27 -14.60 -5.08
N MET A 540 7.40 -15.08 -4.53
CA MET A 540 8.73 -14.65 -4.96
C MET A 540 9.01 -15.00 -6.42
N HIS A 541 8.52 -16.15 -6.89
CA HIS A 541 8.60 -16.48 -8.30
C HIS A 541 7.73 -15.55 -9.17
N SER A 542 6.65 -14.99 -8.62
CA SER A 542 5.83 -13.98 -9.31
C SER A 542 6.57 -12.66 -9.45
N PHE A 543 7.32 -12.26 -8.42
CA PHE A 543 8.21 -11.12 -8.51
C PHE A 543 9.25 -11.28 -9.62
N TYR A 544 9.97 -12.42 -9.66
CA TYR A 544 10.98 -12.66 -10.71
C TYR A 544 10.38 -12.78 -12.12
N GLU A 545 9.17 -13.33 -12.26
CA GLU A 545 8.44 -13.31 -13.52
C GLU A 545 8.11 -11.87 -13.95
N ALA A 546 7.60 -11.04 -13.04
CA ALA A 546 7.26 -9.65 -13.32
C ALA A 546 8.49 -8.83 -13.75
N GLU A 547 9.63 -9.05 -13.10
CA GLU A 547 10.92 -8.46 -13.49
C GLU A 547 11.34 -8.85 -14.90
N ALA A 548 11.28 -10.14 -15.24
CA ALA A 548 11.61 -10.62 -16.57
C ALA A 548 10.64 -10.05 -17.63
N LEU A 549 9.34 -9.98 -17.33
CA LEU A 549 8.34 -9.34 -18.20
C LEU A 549 8.65 -7.86 -18.45
N ALA A 550 9.02 -7.11 -17.40
CA ALA A 550 9.42 -5.71 -17.52
C ALA A 550 10.66 -5.55 -18.41
N HIS A 551 11.69 -6.39 -18.22
CA HIS A 551 12.90 -6.39 -19.07
C HIS A 551 12.61 -6.73 -20.53
N ALA A 552 11.59 -7.55 -20.83
CA ALA A 552 11.13 -7.81 -22.20
C ALA A 552 10.35 -6.66 -22.84
N GLY A 553 9.93 -5.64 -22.06
CA GLY A 553 9.04 -4.56 -22.49
C GLY A 553 7.55 -4.87 -22.36
N ARG A 554 7.18 -5.94 -21.63
CA ARG A 554 5.79 -6.34 -21.39
C ARG A 554 5.25 -5.71 -20.11
N PHE A 555 5.35 -4.38 -20.01
CA PHE A 555 5.05 -3.63 -18.78
C PHE A 555 3.61 -3.82 -18.28
N VAL A 556 2.63 -3.87 -19.19
CA VAL A 556 1.22 -4.08 -18.80
C VAL A 556 1.02 -5.43 -18.12
N GLU A 557 1.70 -6.48 -18.58
CA GLU A 557 1.62 -7.81 -17.97
C GLU A 557 2.38 -7.87 -16.65
N ALA A 558 3.53 -7.21 -16.56
CA ALA A 558 4.30 -7.09 -15.32
C ALA A 558 3.49 -6.36 -14.23
N ASP A 559 2.92 -5.20 -14.55
CA ASP A 559 2.08 -4.42 -13.63
C ASP A 559 0.84 -5.22 -13.20
N SER A 560 0.15 -5.89 -14.14
CA SER A 560 -1.02 -6.72 -13.82
C SER A 560 -0.70 -7.86 -12.86
N LEU A 561 0.46 -8.51 -13.04
CA LEU A 561 0.92 -9.57 -12.14
C LEU A 561 1.29 -9.02 -10.76
N ALA A 562 2.01 -7.90 -10.71
CA ALA A 562 2.39 -7.25 -9.47
C ALA A 562 1.16 -6.75 -8.69
N ASP A 563 0.17 -6.20 -9.38
CA ASP A 563 -1.08 -5.73 -8.78
C ASP A 563 -1.87 -6.88 -8.16
N ALA A 564 -2.02 -8.00 -8.88
CA ALA A 564 -2.69 -9.17 -8.36
C ALA A 564 -2.00 -9.74 -7.12
N GLN A 565 -0.66 -9.76 -7.11
CA GLN A 565 0.10 -10.24 -5.95
C GLN A 565 0.09 -9.26 -4.78
N TYR A 566 0.10 -7.95 -5.03
CA TYR A 566 -0.05 -6.94 -3.98
C TYR A 566 -1.43 -7.04 -3.29
N THR A 567 -2.51 -7.18 -4.06
CA THR A 567 -3.85 -7.38 -3.51
C THR A 567 -3.98 -8.70 -2.74
N ALA A 568 -3.36 -9.78 -3.23
CA ALA A 568 -3.28 -11.04 -2.49
C ALA A 568 -2.51 -10.86 -1.17
N ALA A 569 -1.39 -10.13 -1.19
CA ALA A 569 -0.58 -9.86 -0.01
C ALA A 569 -1.31 -9.02 1.06
N LEU A 570 -2.19 -8.11 0.67
CA LEU A 570 -3.09 -7.42 1.60
C LEU A 570 -4.10 -8.40 2.23
N THR A 571 -4.70 -9.25 1.41
CA THR A 571 -5.69 -10.26 1.86
C THR A 571 -5.07 -11.28 2.81
N ASP A 572 -3.87 -11.75 2.49
CA ASP A 572 -3.13 -12.74 3.26
C ASP A 572 -2.30 -12.11 4.40
N ARG A 573 -2.30 -10.78 4.52
CA ARG A 573 -1.50 -10.00 5.49
C ARG A 573 0.01 -10.26 5.41
N SER A 574 0.51 -10.55 4.21
CA SER A 574 1.93 -10.74 3.95
C SER A 574 2.62 -9.37 3.76
N VAL A 575 3.15 -8.82 4.84
CA VAL A 575 3.81 -7.50 4.86
C VAL A 575 5.05 -7.48 3.94
N GLU A 576 5.81 -8.57 3.89
CA GLU A 576 6.99 -8.68 3.02
C GLU A 576 6.61 -8.69 1.53
N ALA A 577 5.56 -9.41 1.15
CA ALA A 577 5.06 -9.39 -0.23
C ALA A 577 4.53 -8.00 -0.61
N GLN A 578 3.85 -7.30 0.30
CA GLN A 578 3.43 -5.91 0.07
C GLN A 578 4.62 -5.01 -0.26
N ALA A 579 5.72 -5.11 0.49
CA ALA A 579 6.94 -4.34 0.23
C ALA A 579 7.59 -4.72 -1.11
N MET A 580 7.70 -6.01 -1.41
CA MET A 580 8.29 -6.51 -2.67
C MET A 580 7.54 -6.01 -3.90
N PHE A 581 6.21 -6.10 -3.93
CA PHE A 581 5.42 -5.68 -5.09
C PHE A 581 5.24 -4.15 -5.15
N SER A 582 5.27 -3.45 -4.01
CA SER A 582 5.40 -1.98 -4.02
C SER A 582 6.72 -1.58 -4.68
N TRP A 583 7.83 -2.17 -4.24
CA TRP A 583 9.13 -1.89 -4.82
C TRP A 583 9.16 -2.19 -6.33
N HIS A 584 8.66 -3.35 -6.77
CA HIS A 584 8.55 -3.69 -8.21
C HIS A 584 7.84 -2.60 -9.03
N ARG A 585 6.68 -2.13 -8.58
CA ARG A 585 5.89 -1.07 -9.24
C ARG A 585 6.68 0.23 -9.42
N ALA A 586 7.67 0.49 -8.56
CA ALA A 586 8.50 1.68 -8.66
C ALA A 586 9.70 1.54 -9.62
N LYS A 587 10.12 0.31 -9.96
CA LYS A 587 11.39 0.08 -10.68
C LYS A 587 11.38 0.54 -12.13
N SER A 588 10.21 0.53 -12.76
CA SER A 588 10.03 0.90 -14.17
C SER A 588 9.97 2.42 -14.40
N VAL A 589 10.24 3.25 -13.38
CA VAL A 589 10.13 4.72 -13.45
C VAL A 589 10.98 5.33 -14.57
N LEU A 590 12.14 4.76 -14.88
CA LEU A 590 13.03 5.26 -15.94
C LEU A 590 12.50 5.03 -17.36
N ASP A 591 11.59 4.05 -17.51
CA ASP A 591 10.97 3.68 -18.78
C ASP A 591 9.54 4.26 -18.91
N ARG A 592 8.79 4.30 -17.81
CA ARG A 592 7.37 4.69 -17.77
C ARG A 592 7.14 6.12 -17.29
N GLY A 593 8.01 6.67 -16.45
CA GLY A 593 7.90 8.05 -15.96
C GLY A 593 6.78 8.30 -14.94
N HIS A 594 6.22 7.26 -14.31
CA HIS A 594 5.23 7.42 -13.23
C HIS A 594 5.95 7.81 -11.92
N VAL A 595 6.47 9.04 -11.87
CA VAL A 595 7.36 9.52 -10.79
C VAL A 595 6.67 9.51 -9.43
N ASP A 596 5.45 10.03 -9.32
CA ASP A 596 4.71 10.08 -8.05
C ASP A 596 4.41 8.68 -7.51
N ASP A 597 3.98 7.77 -8.38
CA ASP A 597 3.71 6.38 -8.01
C ASP A 597 4.99 5.70 -7.54
N ALA A 598 6.11 5.92 -8.23
CA ALA A 598 7.39 5.36 -7.85
C ALA A 598 7.89 5.88 -6.50
N LEU A 599 7.73 7.18 -6.21
CA LEU A 599 8.07 7.76 -4.91
C LEU A 599 7.22 7.16 -3.78
N ARG A 600 5.90 7.11 -3.97
CA ARG A 600 4.94 6.54 -3.01
C ARG A 600 5.23 5.06 -2.73
N ASN A 601 5.37 4.26 -3.77
CA ASN A 601 5.61 2.82 -3.65
C ASN A 601 6.97 2.51 -2.98
N ASN A 602 8.03 3.28 -3.31
CA ASN A 602 9.32 3.13 -2.62
C ASN A 602 9.22 3.52 -1.14
N GLN A 603 8.48 4.58 -0.79
CA GLN A 603 8.27 4.96 0.62
C GLN A 603 7.56 3.84 1.39
N ILE A 604 6.56 3.20 0.78
CA ILE A 604 5.86 2.05 1.37
C ILE A 604 6.84 0.93 1.67
N ALA A 605 7.62 0.51 0.67
CA ALA A 605 8.61 -0.57 0.79
C ALA A 605 9.72 -0.24 1.79
N LEU A 606 10.28 0.97 1.76
CA LEU A 606 11.33 1.42 2.67
C LEU A 606 10.91 1.33 4.14
N SER A 607 9.71 1.83 4.47
CA SER A 607 9.24 1.79 5.85
C SER A 607 8.96 0.34 6.29
N ILE A 608 8.43 -0.53 5.42
CA ILE A 608 8.24 -1.95 5.75
C ILE A 608 9.60 -2.61 6.02
N TYR A 609 10.59 -2.45 5.14
CA TYR A 609 11.89 -3.10 5.30
C TYR A 609 12.71 -2.57 6.48
N ARG A 610 12.55 -1.29 6.83
CA ARG A 610 13.11 -0.74 8.07
C ARG A 610 12.48 -1.39 9.30
N GLN A 611 11.15 -1.56 9.31
CA GLN A 611 10.45 -2.24 10.40
C GLN A 611 10.87 -3.71 10.53
N LEU A 612 11.03 -4.41 9.39
CA LEU A 612 11.45 -5.82 9.37
C LEU A 612 12.95 -6.01 9.65
N GLY A 613 13.74 -4.94 9.76
CA GLY A 613 15.19 -5.02 9.96
C GLY A 613 15.89 -5.67 8.76
N ARG A 614 15.60 -5.20 7.55
CA ARG A 614 16.11 -5.75 6.28
C ARG A 614 16.98 -4.72 5.53
N PRO A 615 18.21 -4.44 5.99
CA PRO A 615 19.01 -3.32 5.48
C PRO A 615 19.36 -3.48 3.99
N GLN A 616 19.58 -4.70 3.50
CA GLN A 616 19.83 -4.95 2.07
C GLN A 616 18.65 -4.53 1.18
N PHE A 617 17.41 -4.79 1.60
CA PHE A 617 16.22 -4.39 0.84
C PHE A 617 15.95 -2.89 0.97
N VAL A 618 16.34 -2.26 2.10
CA VAL A 618 16.35 -0.80 2.22
C VAL A 618 17.32 -0.20 1.21
N ASP A 619 18.53 -0.75 1.06
CA ASP A 619 19.50 -0.32 0.03
C ASP A 619 18.89 -0.36 -1.37
N PHE A 620 18.27 -1.49 -1.74
CA PHE A 620 17.62 -1.66 -3.04
C PHE A 620 16.49 -0.67 -3.30
N CYS A 621 15.68 -0.35 -2.29
CA CYS A 621 14.60 0.63 -2.43
C CYS A 621 15.15 2.07 -2.53
N LEU A 622 16.24 2.40 -1.82
CA LEU A 622 16.86 3.73 -1.88
C LEU A 622 17.40 4.04 -3.28
N ILE A 623 17.96 3.06 -4.00
CA ILE A 623 18.44 3.23 -5.39
C ILE A 623 17.33 3.76 -6.30
N TYR A 624 16.14 3.16 -6.22
CA TYR A 624 15.01 3.54 -7.07
C TYR A 624 14.24 4.76 -6.55
N HIS A 625 14.26 4.99 -5.23
CA HIS A 625 13.73 6.23 -4.65
C HIS A 625 14.56 7.43 -5.13
N ALA A 626 15.89 7.33 -5.09
CA ALA A 626 16.79 8.35 -5.60
C ALA A 626 16.62 8.56 -7.11
N LEU A 627 16.43 7.50 -7.88
CA LEU A 627 16.16 7.60 -9.33
C LEU A 627 14.85 8.37 -9.62
N ALA A 628 13.78 8.06 -8.88
CA ALA A 628 12.52 8.78 -9.01
C ALA A 628 12.66 10.26 -8.61
N LEU A 629 13.40 10.58 -7.54
CA LEU A 629 13.70 11.95 -7.13
C LEU A 629 14.53 12.71 -8.20
N ALA A 630 15.51 12.04 -8.81
CA ALA A 630 16.29 12.62 -9.90
C ALA A 630 15.39 12.96 -11.11
N LEU A 631 14.51 12.04 -11.51
CA LEU A 631 13.52 12.28 -12.56
C LEU A 631 12.48 13.32 -12.18
N ALA A 632 12.21 13.53 -10.88
CA ALA A 632 11.36 14.61 -10.38
C ALA A 632 12.07 15.98 -10.37
N GLY A 633 13.34 16.07 -10.81
CA GLY A 633 14.12 17.31 -10.75
C GLY A 633 14.54 17.70 -9.33
N ARG A 634 14.66 16.74 -8.41
CA ARG A 634 15.04 16.94 -6.99
C ARG A 634 16.40 16.29 -6.68
N PRO A 635 17.50 16.73 -7.29
CA PRO A 635 18.80 16.07 -7.18
C PRO A 635 19.40 16.10 -5.77
N ASP A 636 19.13 17.14 -4.98
CA ASP A 636 19.65 17.23 -3.59
C ASP A 636 19.03 16.16 -2.69
N GLU A 637 17.74 15.88 -2.86
CA GLU A 637 17.06 14.82 -2.12
C GLU A 637 17.46 13.43 -2.63
N ALA A 638 17.71 13.29 -3.94
CA ALA A 638 18.24 12.07 -4.52
C ALA A 638 19.63 11.73 -3.96
N ASP A 639 20.51 12.72 -3.83
CA ASP A 639 21.84 12.55 -3.20
C ASP A 639 21.72 12.19 -1.72
N ALA A 640 20.78 12.78 -0.98
CA ALA A 640 20.53 12.42 0.40
C ALA A 640 20.06 10.96 0.55
N ALA A 641 19.20 10.48 -0.37
CA ALA A 641 18.79 9.08 -0.41
C ALA A 641 19.96 8.14 -0.72
N MET A 642 20.88 8.53 -1.61
CA MET A 642 22.09 7.76 -1.89
C MET A 642 23.08 7.74 -0.72
N HIS A 643 23.29 8.87 -0.03
CA HIS A 643 24.11 8.94 1.18
C HIS A 643 23.55 8.09 2.33
N ALA A 644 22.23 7.95 2.44
CA ALA A 644 21.61 7.09 3.45
C ALA A 644 22.04 5.62 3.31
N ARG A 645 22.47 5.18 2.12
CA ARG A 645 22.95 3.81 1.86
C ARG A 645 24.27 3.51 2.57
N GLU A 646 25.16 4.50 2.69
CA GLU A 646 26.47 4.36 3.36
C GLU A 646 26.36 4.02 4.85
N HIS A 647 25.17 4.20 5.44
CA HIS A 647 24.90 3.99 6.85
C HIS A 647 24.20 2.65 7.15
N LEU A 648 24.00 1.79 6.14
CA LEU A 648 23.20 0.56 6.28
C LEU A 648 23.98 -0.68 6.79
N ASP A 649 25.31 -0.58 6.97
CA ASP A 649 26.18 -1.70 7.39
C ASP A 649 25.93 -2.99 6.56
N VAL A 650 25.91 -2.83 5.22
CA VAL A 650 25.72 -3.91 4.25
C VAL A 650 26.86 -3.96 3.25
N ASP A 651 27.13 -5.16 2.72
CA ASP A 651 28.09 -5.33 1.64
C ASP A 651 27.58 -4.73 0.32
N ASP A 652 28.50 -4.18 -0.47
CA ASP A 652 28.21 -3.82 -1.87
C ASP A 652 27.75 -5.05 -2.65
N SER A 653 26.72 -4.86 -3.48
CA SER A 653 26.02 -5.98 -4.14
C SER A 653 25.68 -5.69 -5.59
N TYR A 654 26.04 -6.65 -6.46
CA TYR A 654 25.60 -6.73 -7.86
C TYR A 654 24.26 -7.47 -8.02
N PHE A 655 23.52 -7.72 -6.94
CA PHE A 655 22.21 -8.35 -7.03
C PHE A 655 21.28 -7.53 -7.95
N MET A 656 21.39 -6.20 -7.89
CA MET A 656 20.68 -5.26 -8.77
C MET A 656 21.50 -4.83 -9.99
N GLY A 657 22.53 -5.59 -10.35
CA GLY A 657 23.43 -5.27 -11.46
C GLY A 657 24.01 -3.85 -11.34
N ILE A 658 23.89 -3.05 -12.39
CA ILE A 658 24.43 -1.67 -12.45
C ILE A 658 23.45 -0.57 -12.05
N ASP A 659 22.29 -0.90 -11.47
CA ASP A 659 21.20 0.05 -11.24
C ASP A 659 21.61 1.25 -10.37
N SER A 660 22.49 1.05 -9.38
CA SER A 660 23.03 2.15 -8.56
C SER A 660 23.86 3.15 -9.37
N MET A 661 24.67 2.67 -10.32
CA MET A 661 25.46 3.53 -11.23
C MET A 661 24.55 4.30 -12.17
N LEU A 662 23.50 3.64 -12.68
CA LEU A 662 22.49 4.28 -13.52
C LEU A 662 21.78 5.42 -12.76
N THR A 663 21.42 5.18 -11.49
CA THR A 663 20.87 6.22 -10.62
C THR A 663 21.84 7.39 -10.43
N CYS A 664 23.11 7.14 -10.12
CA CYS A 664 24.12 8.19 -10.01
C CYS A 664 24.22 9.05 -11.28
N ALA A 665 24.20 8.40 -12.46
CA ALA A 665 24.21 9.11 -13.73
C ALA A 665 22.97 10.01 -13.90
N TRP A 666 21.78 9.53 -13.54
CA TRP A 666 20.55 10.33 -13.65
C TRP A 666 20.48 11.47 -12.62
N ILE A 667 21.10 11.33 -11.44
CA ILE A 667 21.31 12.45 -10.51
C ILE A 667 22.21 13.52 -11.16
N ALA A 668 23.32 13.11 -11.78
CA ALA A 668 24.18 14.04 -12.52
C ALA A 668 23.43 14.73 -13.68
N VAL A 669 22.55 14.01 -14.40
CA VAL A 669 21.65 14.59 -15.41
C VAL A 669 20.72 15.65 -14.80
N ALA A 670 20.09 15.36 -13.67
CA ALA A 670 19.22 16.31 -12.98
C ALA A 670 19.96 17.58 -12.53
N ARG A 671 21.27 17.47 -12.24
CA ARG A 671 22.17 18.60 -11.96
C ARG A 671 22.72 19.29 -13.21
N SER A 672 22.33 18.85 -14.41
CA SER A 672 22.90 19.29 -15.70
C SER A 672 24.41 19.03 -15.85
N ALA A 673 24.96 18.06 -15.11
CA ALA A 673 26.35 17.62 -15.18
C ALA A 673 26.52 16.50 -16.24
N PHE A 674 26.20 16.83 -17.50
CA PHE A 674 26.09 15.84 -18.59
C PHE A 674 27.39 15.07 -18.92
N ARG A 675 28.56 15.67 -18.70
CA ARG A 675 29.85 15.00 -18.88
C ARG A 675 30.07 13.92 -17.82
N ASP A 676 29.80 14.25 -16.55
CA ASP A 676 29.92 13.30 -15.45
C ASP A 676 28.91 12.15 -15.64
N ALA A 677 27.68 12.49 -16.05
CA ALA A 677 26.66 11.49 -16.41
C ALA A 677 27.12 10.59 -17.57
N ARG A 678 27.72 11.15 -18.62
CA ARG A 678 28.28 10.37 -19.75
C ARG A 678 29.34 9.39 -19.29
N ASP A 679 30.33 9.87 -18.54
CA ASP A 679 31.45 9.06 -18.12
C ASP A 679 31.00 7.95 -17.13
N GLU A 680 29.97 8.24 -16.32
CA GLU A 680 29.31 7.23 -15.48
C GLU A 680 28.55 6.19 -16.30
N LEU A 681 27.77 6.59 -17.31
CA LEU A 681 26.99 5.67 -18.15
C LEU A 681 27.88 4.76 -19.00
N ILE A 682 29.01 5.25 -19.51
CA ILE A 682 29.99 4.43 -20.21
C ILE A 682 30.56 3.37 -19.25
N ARG A 683 30.97 3.79 -18.04
CA ARG A 683 31.48 2.87 -17.02
C ARG A 683 30.43 1.84 -16.61
N ALA A 684 29.17 2.26 -16.42
CA ALA A 684 28.07 1.37 -16.09
C ALA A 684 27.82 0.33 -17.19
N ALA A 685 27.92 0.72 -18.47
CA ALA A 685 27.80 -0.21 -19.58
C ALA A 685 28.94 -1.24 -19.61
N GLU A 686 30.19 -0.80 -19.38
CA GLU A 686 31.39 -1.66 -19.34
C GLU A 686 31.34 -2.64 -18.17
N VAL A 687 31.04 -2.16 -16.96
CA VAL A 687 30.88 -2.99 -15.76
C VAL A 687 29.74 -3.98 -15.95
N GLY A 688 28.59 -3.52 -16.48
CA GLY A 688 27.44 -4.38 -16.76
C GLY A 688 27.81 -5.55 -17.68
N GLU A 689 28.57 -5.31 -18.74
CA GLU A 689 28.99 -6.38 -19.64
C GLU A 689 29.99 -7.33 -18.96
N GLN A 690 30.90 -6.80 -18.14
CA GLN A 690 31.86 -7.59 -17.37
C GLN A 690 31.18 -8.55 -16.39
N ILE A 691 30.12 -8.10 -15.69
CA ILE A 691 29.40 -8.92 -14.70
C ILE A 691 28.26 -9.75 -15.33
N GLY A 692 27.99 -9.58 -16.63
CA GLY A 692 26.91 -10.25 -17.36
C GLY A 692 25.52 -9.64 -17.17
N ASP A 693 25.42 -8.40 -16.72
CA ASP A 693 24.18 -7.61 -16.68
C ASP A 693 23.93 -6.91 -18.03
N LEU A 694 23.62 -7.71 -19.05
CA LEU A 694 23.43 -7.20 -20.43
C LEU A 694 22.22 -6.27 -20.56
N VAL A 695 21.15 -6.53 -19.79
CA VAL A 695 19.98 -5.64 -19.72
C VAL A 695 20.35 -4.29 -19.12
N GLY A 696 21.14 -4.29 -18.04
CA GLY A 696 21.69 -3.07 -17.44
C GLY A 696 22.58 -2.30 -18.41
N SER A 697 23.52 -2.98 -19.10
CA SER A 697 24.38 -2.34 -20.11
C SER A 697 23.59 -1.70 -21.24
N MET A 698 22.56 -2.37 -21.78
CA MET A 698 21.69 -1.78 -22.80
C MET A 698 20.92 -0.57 -22.27
N SER A 699 20.48 -0.60 -21.01
CA SER A 699 19.82 0.53 -20.34
C SER A 699 20.77 1.72 -20.20
N ALA A 700 22.02 1.50 -19.78
CA ALA A 700 23.03 2.54 -19.66
C ALA A 700 23.39 3.18 -21.01
N LEU A 701 23.57 2.37 -22.07
CA LEU A 701 23.82 2.86 -23.42
C LEU A 701 22.62 3.61 -24.00
N HIS A 702 21.39 3.18 -23.69
CA HIS A 702 20.20 3.91 -24.08
C HIS A 702 20.08 5.25 -23.35
N SER A 703 20.34 5.28 -22.04
CA SER A 703 20.45 6.53 -21.27
C SER A 703 21.54 7.46 -21.82
N LEU A 704 22.69 6.93 -22.23
CA LEU A 704 23.77 7.70 -22.86
C LEU A 704 23.29 8.38 -24.14
N ALA A 705 22.50 7.69 -24.96
CA ALA A 705 21.89 8.27 -26.14
C ALA A 705 20.84 9.34 -25.80
N ARG A 706 19.99 9.09 -24.80
CA ARG A 706 18.93 10.01 -24.33
C ARG A 706 19.48 11.35 -23.84
N ILE A 707 20.69 11.36 -23.28
CA ILE A 707 21.34 12.58 -22.81
C ILE A 707 22.18 13.29 -23.90
N GLY A 708 22.14 12.81 -25.14
CA GLY A 708 22.73 13.49 -26.30
C GLY A 708 24.01 12.86 -26.88
N TYR A 709 24.47 11.74 -26.34
CA TYR A 709 25.69 11.05 -26.80
C TYR A 709 25.37 9.77 -27.60
N ALA A 710 24.33 9.82 -28.45
CA ALA A 710 23.87 8.65 -29.22
C ALA A 710 24.96 8.03 -30.10
N GLY A 711 25.87 8.85 -30.65
CA GLY A 711 26.99 8.37 -31.47
C GLY A 711 27.93 7.41 -30.72
N ASP A 712 28.21 7.68 -29.45
CA ASP A 712 29.06 6.84 -28.59
C ASP A 712 28.36 5.50 -28.27
N ALA A 713 27.01 5.48 -28.27
CA ALA A 713 26.21 4.32 -27.92
C ALA A 713 25.92 3.36 -29.09
N VAL A 714 25.99 3.80 -30.36
CA VAL A 714 25.52 2.99 -31.51
C VAL A 714 26.22 1.64 -31.60
N SER A 715 27.55 1.62 -31.60
CA SER A 715 28.32 0.38 -31.83
C SER A 715 28.21 -0.59 -30.64
N PRO A 716 28.42 -0.16 -29.38
CA PRO A 716 28.24 -1.06 -28.24
C PRO A 716 26.80 -1.58 -28.10
N ALA A 717 25.79 -0.74 -28.35
CA ALA A 717 24.39 -1.17 -28.25
C ALA A 717 24.02 -2.17 -29.36
N ALA A 718 24.55 -2.00 -30.57
CA ALA A 718 24.31 -2.92 -31.67
C ALA A 718 24.85 -4.32 -31.35
N SER A 719 26.04 -4.43 -30.73
CA SER A 719 26.60 -5.71 -30.33
C SER A 719 25.82 -6.42 -29.21
N LEU A 720 25.08 -5.67 -28.38
CA LEU A 720 24.26 -6.22 -27.31
C LEU A 720 22.85 -6.60 -27.78
N SER A 721 22.25 -5.82 -28.68
CA SER A 721 20.86 -6.01 -29.12
C SER A 721 20.59 -7.43 -29.64
N ASP A 722 21.54 -8.03 -30.37
CA ASP A 722 21.38 -9.37 -30.94
C ASP A 722 21.50 -10.50 -29.90
N ARG A 723 21.99 -10.19 -28.69
CA ARG A 723 22.17 -11.14 -27.57
C ARG A 723 21.04 -11.06 -26.54
N LEU A 724 20.11 -10.12 -26.70
CA LEU A 724 19.04 -9.83 -25.75
C LEU A 724 17.70 -10.29 -26.31
N ASP A 725 17.01 -11.13 -25.55
CA ASP A 725 15.60 -11.43 -25.80
C ASP A 725 14.73 -10.18 -25.58
N GLY A 726 13.52 -10.18 -26.15
CA GLY A 726 12.51 -9.15 -25.90
C GLY A 726 12.53 -7.95 -26.86
N ALA A 727 11.36 -7.33 -26.99
CA ALA A 727 11.15 -6.23 -27.94
C ALA A 727 11.75 -4.90 -27.44
N LEU A 728 11.88 -4.72 -26.12
CA LEU A 728 12.41 -3.49 -25.54
C LEU A 728 13.86 -3.20 -25.97
N ALA A 729 14.73 -4.21 -25.97
CA ALA A 729 16.13 -4.06 -26.39
C ALA A 729 16.23 -3.59 -27.85
N HIS A 730 15.42 -4.18 -28.73
CA HIS A 730 15.34 -3.82 -30.14
C HIS A 730 14.81 -2.38 -30.34
N ALA A 731 13.73 -2.02 -29.64
CA ALA A 731 13.18 -0.66 -29.68
C ALA A 731 14.18 0.40 -29.18
N ARG A 732 14.92 0.10 -28.10
CA ARG A 732 16.01 0.97 -27.61
C ARG A 732 17.13 1.11 -28.64
N MET A 733 17.55 0.03 -29.29
CA MET A 733 18.58 0.07 -30.33
C MET A 733 18.15 0.92 -31.53
N ARG A 734 16.89 0.77 -31.97
CA ARG A 734 16.29 1.62 -33.02
C ARG A 734 16.26 3.09 -32.59
N HIS A 735 15.88 3.38 -31.34
CA HIS A 735 15.92 4.74 -30.79
C HIS A 735 17.33 5.33 -30.85
N ILE A 736 18.35 4.58 -30.40
CA ILE A 736 19.76 5.02 -30.40
C ILE A 736 20.23 5.37 -31.82
N ARG A 737 19.96 4.51 -32.81
CA ARG A 737 20.27 4.78 -34.22
C ARG A 737 19.55 6.02 -34.73
N ALA A 738 18.24 6.12 -34.48
CA ALA A 738 17.42 7.23 -34.94
C ALA A 738 17.89 8.58 -34.37
N LEU A 739 18.35 8.61 -33.11
CA LEU A 739 18.96 9.79 -32.48
C LEU A 739 20.30 10.16 -33.12
N SER A 740 21.16 9.17 -33.39
CA SER A 740 22.47 9.37 -34.01
C SER A 740 22.35 9.90 -35.44
N GLU A 741 21.46 9.30 -36.23
CA GLU A 741 21.18 9.67 -37.62
C GLU A 741 20.27 10.90 -37.74
N ARG A 742 19.63 11.32 -36.64
CA ARG A 742 18.61 12.38 -36.58
C ARG A 742 17.45 12.10 -37.53
N ASN A 743 16.98 10.86 -37.58
CA ASN A 743 15.91 10.42 -38.46
C ASN A 743 14.54 10.66 -37.81
N PRO A 744 13.78 11.70 -38.21
CA PRO A 744 12.54 12.05 -37.53
C PRO A 744 11.40 11.04 -37.77
N THR A 745 11.39 10.35 -38.92
CA THR A 745 10.36 9.35 -39.23
C THR A 745 10.53 8.10 -38.36
N GLU A 746 11.78 7.71 -38.14
CA GLU A 746 12.10 6.58 -37.28
C GLU A 746 11.84 6.90 -35.80
N LEU A 747 12.12 8.13 -35.35
CA LEU A 747 11.77 8.59 -33.99
C LEU A 747 10.25 8.56 -33.75
N ASP A 748 9.43 9.01 -34.71
CA ASP A 748 7.97 8.89 -34.60
C ASP A 748 7.51 7.43 -34.51
N ALA A 749 8.11 6.53 -35.31
CA ALA A 749 7.76 5.11 -35.30
C ALA A 749 8.14 4.43 -33.97
N VAL A 750 9.34 4.73 -33.46
CA VAL A 750 9.83 4.22 -32.17
C VAL A 750 9.01 4.77 -31.00
N SER A 751 8.58 6.03 -31.05
CA SER A 751 7.65 6.60 -30.06
C SER A 751 6.35 5.79 -29.97
N ALA A 752 5.75 5.46 -31.11
CA ALA A 752 4.53 4.65 -31.16
C ALA A 752 4.75 3.22 -30.65
N GLU A 753 5.92 2.63 -30.92
CA GLU A 753 6.31 1.31 -30.42
C GLU A 753 6.47 1.31 -28.89
N PHE A 754 7.16 2.30 -28.32
CA PHE A 754 7.26 2.45 -26.86
C PHE A 754 5.89 2.68 -26.21
N GLU A 755 5.00 3.45 -26.84
CA GLU A 755 3.65 3.66 -26.33
C GLU A 755 2.86 2.35 -26.25
N GLN A 756 2.96 1.49 -27.27
CA GLN A 756 2.30 0.18 -27.29
C GLN A 756 2.82 -0.76 -26.20
N MET A 757 4.12 -0.71 -25.90
CA MET A 757 4.72 -1.45 -24.78
C MET A 757 4.30 -0.90 -23.41
N GLY A 758 3.89 0.37 -23.36
CA GLY A 758 3.62 1.11 -22.13
C GLY A 758 4.84 1.84 -21.56
N ALA A 759 5.95 1.97 -22.30
CA ALA A 759 7.10 2.77 -21.90
C ALA A 759 6.84 4.27 -22.15
N LEU A 760 5.91 4.85 -21.38
CA LEU A 760 5.35 6.17 -21.66
C LEU A 760 6.38 7.31 -21.64
N LEU A 761 7.36 7.25 -20.73
CA LEU A 761 8.45 8.22 -20.71
C LEU A 761 9.29 8.12 -21.98
N LEU A 762 9.71 6.92 -22.36
CA LEU A 762 10.50 6.72 -23.57
C LEU A 762 9.72 7.14 -24.84
N ALA A 763 8.42 6.87 -24.89
CA ALA A 763 7.54 7.30 -25.96
C ALA A 763 7.48 8.83 -26.06
N THR A 764 7.34 9.51 -24.91
CA THR A 764 7.30 10.98 -24.81
C THR A 764 8.61 11.60 -25.26
N GLU A 765 9.73 11.09 -24.78
CA GLU A 765 11.06 11.57 -25.18
C GLU A 765 11.32 11.38 -26.67
N SER A 766 10.99 10.21 -27.21
CA SER A 766 11.17 9.92 -28.64
C SER A 766 10.31 10.84 -29.52
N ALA A 767 9.08 11.14 -29.11
CA ALA A 767 8.24 12.13 -29.79
C ALA A 767 8.82 13.56 -29.69
N ALA A 768 9.41 13.94 -28.56
CA ALA A 768 10.05 15.24 -28.39
C ALA A 768 11.31 15.36 -29.27
N ASP A 769 12.12 14.31 -29.34
CA ASP A 769 13.27 14.23 -30.25
C ASP A 769 12.83 14.27 -31.72
N ALA A 770 11.72 13.62 -32.08
CA ALA A 770 11.13 13.69 -33.41
C ALA A 770 10.67 15.11 -33.76
N ALA A 771 9.98 15.81 -32.85
CA ALA A 771 9.57 17.20 -33.02
C ALA A 771 10.77 18.12 -33.27
N ALA A 772 11.85 17.96 -32.49
CA ALA A 772 13.09 18.71 -32.66
C ALA A 772 13.79 18.41 -34.00
N ALA A 773 13.72 17.17 -34.50
CA ALA A 773 14.25 16.78 -35.80
C ALA A 773 13.40 17.31 -36.96
N TRP A 774 12.06 17.26 -36.87
CA TRP A 774 11.14 17.85 -37.86
C TRP A 774 11.28 19.37 -37.97
N LYS A 775 11.43 20.08 -36.84
CA LYS A 775 11.70 21.53 -36.81
C LYS A 775 12.99 21.86 -37.57
N ARG A 776 14.06 21.09 -37.34
CA ARG A 776 15.35 21.25 -38.05
C ARG A 776 15.25 20.93 -39.54
N GLY A 777 14.41 19.96 -39.91
CA GLY A 777 14.11 19.63 -41.31
C GLY A 777 13.15 20.60 -42.02
N GLY A 778 12.54 21.54 -41.28
CA GLY A 778 11.61 22.54 -41.83
C GLY A 778 10.15 22.07 -42.00
N ASP A 779 9.78 20.87 -41.56
CA ASP A 779 8.40 20.37 -41.66
C ASP A 779 7.59 20.72 -40.40
N LEU A 780 7.01 21.91 -40.41
CA LEU A 780 6.21 22.43 -39.29
C LEU A 780 4.92 21.63 -39.04
N ARG A 781 4.37 20.97 -40.06
CA ARG A 781 3.13 20.18 -39.91
C ARG A 781 3.40 18.92 -39.11
N ARG A 782 4.46 18.18 -39.45
CA ARG A 782 4.87 16.98 -38.71
C ARG A 782 5.40 17.32 -37.33
N LYS A 783 6.15 18.43 -37.20
CA LYS A 783 6.53 18.98 -35.89
C LYS A 783 5.31 19.21 -35.00
N ALA A 784 4.27 19.89 -35.48
CA ALA A 784 3.06 20.13 -34.71
C ALA A 784 2.29 18.84 -34.36
N ALA A 785 2.40 17.79 -35.17
CA ALA A 785 1.83 16.47 -34.85
C ALA A 785 2.61 15.78 -33.71
N ALA A 786 3.94 15.81 -33.78
CA ALA A 786 4.81 15.31 -32.72
C ALA A 786 4.62 16.10 -31.41
N ASP A 787 4.52 17.44 -31.45
CA ASP A 787 4.23 18.26 -30.26
C ASP A 787 2.90 17.88 -29.58
N ARG A 788 1.84 17.59 -30.37
CA ARG A 788 0.56 17.11 -29.82
C ARG A 788 0.70 15.74 -29.17
N GLN A 789 1.51 14.86 -29.76
CA GLN A 789 1.80 13.54 -29.20
C GLN A 789 2.57 13.67 -27.88
N VAL A 790 3.57 14.55 -27.80
CA VAL A 790 4.29 14.88 -26.56
C VAL A 790 3.32 15.32 -25.47
N GLY A 791 2.44 16.29 -25.74
CA GLY A 791 1.46 16.76 -24.75
C GLY A 791 0.58 15.63 -24.22
N ARG A 792 -0.01 14.82 -25.11
CA ARG A 792 -0.88 13.70 -24.75
C ARG A 792 -0.17 12.62 -23.92
N LEU A 793 1.09 12.33 -24.23
CA LEU A 793 1.86 11.32 -23.49
C LEU A 793 2.37 11.86 -22.16
N HIS A 794 2.85 13.11 -22.13
CA HIS A 794 3.32 13.77 -20.92
C HIS A 794 2.23 13.91 -19.86
N ASP A 795 0.97 14.14 -20.25
CA ASP A 795 -0.18 14.15 -19.34
C ASP A 795 -0.36 12.83 -18.57
N ARG A 796 0.19 11.71 -19.08
CA ARG A 796 0.14 10.38 -18.46
C ARG A 796 1.40 10.02 -17.66
N CYS A 797 2.47 10.79 -17.79
CA CYS A 797 3.67 10.68 -16.97
C CYS A 797 4.08 12.08 -16.46
N PRO A 798 3.20 12.76 -15.71
CA PRO A 798 3.48 14.09 -15.22
C PRO A 798 4.70 14.04 -14.28
N LEU A 799 5.42 15.16 -14.19
CA LEU A 799 6.61 15.36 -13.33
C LEU A 799 7.91 14.67 -13.78
N ALA A 800 7.91 13.92 -14.88
CA ALA A 800 9.14 13.38 -15.44
C ALA A 800 9.96 14.49 -16.13
N HIS A 801 11.05 14.91 -15.49
CA HIS A 801 12.00 15.89 -16.01
C HIS A 801 13.19 15.19 -16.66
N THR A 802 13.24 15.23 -18.00
CA THR A 802 14.38 14.70 -18.76
C THR A 802 14.86 15.71 -19.81
N PRO A 803 16.10 15.59 -20.31
CA PRO A 803 16.65 16.53 -21.28
C PRO A 803 15.80 16.64 -22.56
N ALA A 804 15.19 15.54 -23.02
CA ALA A 804 14.34 15.54 -24.22
C ALA A 804 13.06 16.36 -24.02
N ILE A 805 12.46 16.34 -22.83
CA ILE A 805 11.23 17.07 -22.52
C ILE A 805 11.55 18.54 -22.17
N GLY A 806 12.51 18.76 -21.28
CA GLY A 806 12.81 20.08 -20.72
C GLY A 806 13.56 21.04 -21.66
N THR A 807 14.29 20.53 -22.66
CA THR A 807 15.12 21.36 -23.57
C THR A 807 14.76 21.20 -25.04
N ALA A 808 13.59 20.65 -25.37
CA ALA A 808 13.17 20.35 -26.74
C ALA A 808 13.30 21.55 -27.69
N GLU A 809 12.85 22.73 -27.26
CA GLU A 809 12.90 23.95 -28.07
C GLU A 809 14.32 24.45 -28.33
N VAL A 810 15.17 24.38 -27.30
CA VAL A 810 16.59 24.74 -27.35
C VAL A 810 17.37 23.75 -28.21
N ARG A 811 17.16 22.44 -28.05
CA ARG A 811 17.82 21.37 -28.82
C ARG A 811 17.45 21.38 -30.30
N ALA A 812 16.29 21.95 -30.64
CA ALA A 812 15.89 22.15 -32.03
C ALA A 812 16.67 23.29 -32.72
N VAL A 813 17.33 24.15 -31.95
CA VAL A 813 17.95 25.39 -32.44
C VAL A 813 19.48 25.38 -32.26
N LEU A 814 19.97 24.83 -31.14
CA LEU A 814 21.40 24.73 -30.84
C LEU A 814 22.00 23.38 -31.28
N THR A 815 23.28 23.41 -31.65
CA THR A 815 24.09 22.19 -31.80
C THR A 815 24.51 21.64 -30.44
N PRO A 816 24.87 20.34 -30.32
CA PRO A 816 25.30 19.77 -29.04
C PRO A 816 26.43 20.56 -28.37
N ALA A 817 27.44 20.96 -29.15
CA ALA A 817 28.58 21.72 -28.64
C ALA A 817 28.23 23.16 -28.21
N GLU A 818 27.21 23.78 -28.81
CA GLU A 818 26.71 25.09 -28.41
C GLU A 818 25.85 24.99 -27.15
N LEU A 819 25.00 23.97 -27.05
CA LEU A 819 24.17 23.69 -25.88
C LEU A 819 25.02 23.41 -24.64
N GLU A 820 26.04 22.56 -24.78
CA GLU A 820 26.97 22.22 -23.70
C GLU A 820 27.71 23.46 -23.18
N ALA A 821 28.20 24.32 -24.09
CA ALA A 821 28.83 25.59 -23.70
C ALA A 821 27.82 26.54 -23.02
N ALA A 822 26.59 26.62 -23.53
CA ALA A 822 25.53 27.48 -22.97
C ALA A 822 25.10 27.03 -21.56
N GLN A 823 25.01 25.72 -21.30
CA GLN A 823 24.67 25.16 -19.99
C GLN A 823 25.76 25.38 -18.95
N LEU A 824 27.03 25.14 -19.29
CA LEU A 824 28.15 25.47 -18.40
C LEU A 824 28.22 26.99 -18.14
N ALA A 825 27.84 27.78 -19.14
CA ALA A 825 27.74 29.22 -18.98
C ALA A 825 26.59 29.66 -18.05
N SER A 826 25.41 29.05 -18.16
CA SER A 826 24.28 29.34 -17.25
C SER A 826 24.56 28.87 -15.81
N ALA A 827 25.34 27.80 -15.64
CA ALA A 827 25.81 27.31 -14.34
C ALA A 827 26.93 28.18 -13.71
N GLY A 828 27.28 29.32 -14.32
CA GLY A 828 28.20 30.30 -13.73
C GLY A 828 29.70 30.11 -14.03
N GLN A 829 30.11 29.11 -14.83
CA GLN A 829 31.53 28.85 -15.11
C GLN A 829 32.19 29.85 -16.08
N SER A 830 33.31 30.51 -15.72
CA SER A 830 33.97 31.46 -16.64
C SER A 830 34.36 30.83 -18.01
N ASN A 831 34.48 31.62 -19.08
CA ASN A 831 34.88 31.07 -20.40
C ASN A 831 36.20 30.28 -20.36
N ARG A 832 37.10 30.65 -19.45
CA ARG A 832 38.34 29.90 -19.20
C ARG A 832 38.08 28.54 -18.56
N MET A 833 37.25 28.50 -17.52
CA MET A 833 36.82 27.23 -16.90
C MET A 833 36.10 26.34 -17.91
N ILE A 834 35.17 26.89 -18.70
CA ILE A 834 34.48 26.15 -19.76
C ILE A 834 35.49 25.60 -20.79
N ALA A 835 36.50 26.38 -21.17
CA ALA A 835 37.51 25.94 -22.12
C ALA A 835 38.37 24.80 -21.57
N GLU A 836 38.73 24.87 -20.29
CA GLU A 836 39.43 23.81 -19.56
C GLU A 836 38.54 22.56 -19.46
N THR A 837 37.27 22.70 -19.06
CA THR A 837 36.28 21.61 -18.95
C THR A 837 35.99 20.92 -20.29
N LEU A 838 35.84 21.70 -21.37
CA LEU A 838 35.53 21.19 -22.70
C LEU A 838 36.77 20.76 -23.50
N VAL A 839 37.97 20.98 -22.96
CA VAL A 839 39.26 20.71 -23.64
C VAL A 839 39.32 21.39 -25.02
N VAL A 840 38.95 22.67 -25.07
CA VAL A 840 39.00 23.53 -26.27
C VAL A 840 39.63 24.89 -25.94
N SER A 841 39.91 25.70 -26.95
CA SER A 841 40.40 27.08 -26.71
C SER A 841 39.31 27.99 -26.15
N VAL A 842 39.67 29.00 -25.35
CA VAL A 842 38.75 30.04 -24.87
C VAL A 842 38.00 30.70 -26.03
N ARG A 843 38.68 30.95 -27.16
CA ARG A 843 38.08 31.51 -28.37
C ARG A 843 37.02 30.59 -28.98
N THR A 844 37.19 29.28 -28.88
CA THR A 844 36.18 28.31 -29.32
C THR A 844 34.92 28.39 -28.46
N VAL A 845 35.07 28.55 -27.15
CA VAL A 845 33.95 28.76 -26.22
C VAL A 845 33.22 30.06 -26.52
N GLU A 846 33.96 31.16 -26.70
CA GLU A 846 33.39 32.47 -27.06
C GLU A 846 32.57 32.39 -28.35
N ASN A 847 33.10 31.75 -29.39
CA ASN A 847 32.37 31.55 -30.64
C ASN A 847 31.10 30.71 -30.45
N ARG A 848 31.18 29.59 -29.70
CA ARG A 848 30.02 28.74 -29.41
C ARG A 848 28.93 29.49 -28.65
N LEU A 849 29.31 30.26 -27.62
CA LEU A 849 28.38 31.09 -26.85
C LEU A 849 27.78 32.20 -27.70
N GLN A 850 28.56 32.85 -28.56
CA GLN A 850 28.05 33.89 -29.46
C GLN A 850 27.02 33.32 -30.45
N HIS A 851 27.27 32.15 -31.01
CA HIS A 851 26.31 31.44 -31.85
C HIS A 851 25.06 31.03 -31.06
N ALA A 852 25.24 30.55 -29.83
CA ALA A 852 24.11 30.21 -28.96
C ALA A 852 23.24 31.44 -28.64
N TYR A 853 23.84 32.59 -28.30
CA TYR A 853 23.12 33.84 -28.04
C TYR A 853 22.30 34.28 -29.25
N THR A 854 22.93 34.26 -30.43
CA THR A 854 22.27 34.64 -31.69
C THR A 854 21.08 33.74 -32.00
N LYS A 855 21.25 32.43 -31.79
CA LYS A 855 20.23 31.43 -32.09
C LYS A 855 19.08 31.42 -31.08
N LEU A 856 19.36 31.69 -29.80
CA LEU A 856 18.36 31.79 -28.74
C LEU A 856 17.70 33.17 -28.63
N GLY A 857 18.22 34.18 -29.33
CA GLY A 857 17.72 35.55 -29.25
C GLY A 857 18.01 36.24 -27.91
N VAL A 858 19.03 35.80 -27.18
CA VAL A 858 19.44 36.41 -25.90
C VAL A 858 20.61 37.37 -26.08
N HIS A 859 20.66 38.42 -25.28
CA HIS A 859 21.66 39.49 -25.39
C HIS A 859 22.90 39.27 -24.52
N GLY A 860 22.88 38.27 -23.64
CA GLY A 860 24.04 37.94 -22.84
C GLY A 860 23.83 36.79 -21.88
N ARG A 861 24.89 36.52 -21.13
CA ARG A 861 25.03 35.34 -20.28
C ARG A 861 23.98 35.25 -19.15
N ALA A 862 23.52 36.38 -18.63
CA ALA A 862 22.51 36.43 -17.57
C ALA A 862 21.14 35.91 -18.03
N GLU A 863 20.86 35.98 -19.33
CA GLU A 863 19.58 35.54 -19.92
C GLU A 863 19.58 34.06 -20.32
N LEU A 864 20.75 33.40 -20.32
CA LEU A 864 20.87 31.99 -20.70
C LEU A 864 20.06 31.07 -19.80
N ALA A 865 20.07 31.28 -18.48
CA ALA A 865 19.37 30.40 -17.55
C ALA A 865 17.86 30.37 -17.82
N ALA A 866 17.27 31.54 -18.08
CA ALA A 866 15.86 31.66 -18.43
C ALA A 866 15.56 31.08 -19.83
N ALA A 867 16.41 31.34 -20.82
CA ALA A 867 16.24 30.82 -22.18
C ALA A 867 16.42 29.30 -22.29
N LEU A 868 17.25 28.72 -21.42
CA LEU A 868 17.46 27.27 -21.34
C LEU A 868 16.35 26.54 -20.56
N ALA A 869 15.64 27.24 -19.68
CA ALA A 869 14.54 26.71 -18.87
C ALA A 869 13.15 26.88 -19.49
N ALA A 870 13.03 27.63 -20.60
CA ALA A 870 11.75 27.86 -21.28
C ALA A 870 11.17 26.54 -21.81
N THR A 871 10.04 26.11 -21.25
CA THR A 871 9.32 24.90 -21.63
C THR A 871 8.31 25.19 -22.76
N PRO A 872 7.86 24.17 -23.53
CA PRO A 872 6.91 24.34 -24.63
C PRO A 872 5.61 25.07 -24.23
N THR A 873 5.21 24.99 -22.96
CA THR A 873 3.99 25.59 -22.42
C THR A 873 4.05 27.12 -22.32
N ASP A 874 5.23 27.69 -22.07
CA ASP A 874 5.41 29.14 -21.96
C ASP A 874 5.31 29.83 -23.33
N ALA A 875 5.75 29.15 -24.40
CA ALA A 875 5.69 29.64 -25.78
C ALA A 875 4.24 29.75 -26.31
N ALA A 876 3.35 28.85 -25.89
CA ALA A 876 1.93 28.90 -26.24
C ALA A 876 1.23 30.13 -25.59
N GLN A 877 1.55 30.43 -24.34
CA GLN A 877 1.01 31.61 -23.64
C GLN A 877 1.61 32.94 -24.14
N THR A 878 2.88 32.94 -24.58
CA THR A 878 3.48 34.14 -25.21
C THR A 878 2.93 34.39 -26.62
N ALA A 879 2.61 33.35 -27.39
CA ALA A 879 1.96 33.49 -28.69
C ALA A 879 0.53 34.05 -28.59
N GLU A 880 -0.24 33.66 -27.57
CA GLU A 880 -1.57 34.23 -27.28
C GLU A 880 -1.48 35.71 -26.84
N ARG A 881 -0.46 36.07 -26.04
CA ARG A 881 -0.23 37.45 -25.59
C ARG A 881 0.35 38.37 -26.67
N ALA A 882 1.03 37.84 -27.69
CA ALA A 882 1.50 38.61 -28.84
C ALA A 882 0.42 38.78 -29.93
N SER A 883 -0.69 38.03 -29.82
CA SER A 883 -1.85 38.07 -30.72
C SER A 883 -3.05 38.82 -30.12
N SER A 884 -2.90 39.36 -28.91
CA SER A 884 -3.85 40.20 -28.18
C SER A 884 -3.26 41.61 -28.06
#